data_AF-A0AAD5ERY8-F1
#
_entry.id   AF-A0AAD5ERY8-F1
#
_cell.length_a   1.000
_cell.length_b   1.000
_cell.length_c   1.000
_cell.angle_alpha   90.00
_cell.angle_beta   90.00
_cell.angle_gamma   90.00
#
_symmetry.space_group_name_H-M   'P 1'
#
loop_
_entity.id
_entity.type
_entity.pdbx_description
1 polymer ?
#
loop_
_entity_poly.entity_id
_entity_poly.type
_entity_poly.pdbx_seq_one_letter_code
_entity_poly.pdbx_strand_id
1 'polypeptide(L)'
;MSSQEVQAVPSAETPGLNLPPPEKPSDITRRTRVVVSFWLIVLFLGLPIWWKTTTIYRANLPLEGMLEWAEGKACRPVFPLQISVKADALQENDAQNLVRLTQHALDDHNDFSGHHLRLQLASKESPTADDSHVALTIQLTPGESNSASLDSDSAVLNIAYPPNAVPSSSSSSSTLATYIANELQSTFVEEQSIISYLLSTSSAPDAKPPGLSPETVDQLSKRTTRSLRYAPTYHLTFSLFTAGAVPNTWDIEAAIEEYMKPMLDILGPIHSFTIDTQVQLYATPGAQSQVLSKDDLASFINAAEWPLSPSIGGAPTVNFVIYVGDQKIGLDSEAGTSSQSWMFPQWGSVYLLKLPETTAHVSAETLKQPMLTFNGHLLSLLGTPQSGSLPLRLSTLSRIRSADLLLQASSTLGSLARLSLALPSIAIPRSVADGVASTMEHLQQACSNLGDPSGLLHARIAEEEAERAFFEKSMVGQLYFPDEHKIAVYLPLLGPVGVPLVMGMLPEPTLTLTLPSIHDGLTLDCRVYHPVSLLANPRAPQWHRHAAVIAHPYAPMGGSYDDPVVDIVAAQLLRKGYLVGTFNFRGASGSAGKTSWTSKPERDDYATFVAFILHYVHFLDPFRPQSSDSLGPTPIDVNAMTTRQRPILLMGGYSYGAMITSQLPPLDALLQPFVSPIAGSDAAEVRLRAAHLAEQQNIVLASARAAMKEHGSIRGKSKRGVRIGGDEGGSPRRSHEGGRRSFSLDEERFRRGVHELITKAKSGRHGHRLFHSPTDSQSSAVAPPPGEHLPTITDLTMPKPAYFMISPLQGLVTHLATMSLVPTALVKNRDPHDVAAEEKLIWNPTLAVYGDTDVFVAAHRLRAWTAKLGDKPGSGFRGREITTAGHFWAEEGVLDTMKDAVGGFAEELLRSASGA
;
A
#
# COMPACT_ATOMS: atom_id res chain seq x y z
N MET A 1 -42.87 45.24 84.64
CA MET A 1 -43.92 45.10 83.59
C MET A 1 -43.43 45.79 82.33
N SER A 2 -44.09 45.56 81.20
CA SER A 2 -43.56 45.80 79.85
C SER A 2 -43.09 47.21 79.54
N SER A 3 -42.09 47.29 78.67
CA SER A 3 -41.97 48.32 77.63
C SER A 3 -41.44 47.61 76.38
N GLN A 4 -42.23 47.60 75.29
CA GLN A 4 -41.81 47.02 74.02
C GLN A 4 -41.11 48.08 73.19
N GLU A 5 -39.90 47.77 72.73
CA GLU A 5 -39.10 48.67 71.90
C GLU A 5 -39.26 48.34 70.41
N VAL A 6 -39.19 49.36 69.55
CA VAL A 6 -39.54 49.23 68.13
C VAL A 6 -38.39 48.58 67.36
N GLN A 7 -38.62 47.38 66.80
CA GLN A 7 -37.67 46.75 65.90
C GLN A 7 -37.68 47.40 64.51
N ALA A 8 -36.56 48.03 64.15
CA ALA A 8 -36.26 48.38 62.77
C ALA A 8 -35.80 47.12 62.00
N VAL A 9 -36.25 46.97 60.75
CA VAL A 9 -35.84 45.86 59.87
C VAL A 9 -34.51 46.21 59.19
N PRO A 10 -33.45 45.39 59.34
CA PRO A 10 -32.19 45.61 58.64
C PRO A 10 -32.26 45.19 57.17
N SER A 11 -31.46 45.85 56.33
CA SER A 11 -31.32 45.52 54.90
C SER A 11 -30.64 44.17 54.68
N ALA A 12 -31.24 43.29 53.89
CA ALA A 12 -30.62 42.04 53.47
C ALA A 12 -29.59 42.27 52.36
N GLU A 13 -28.35 41.82 52.56
CA GLU A 13 -27.28 41.88 51.57
C GLU A 13 -27.49 40.86 50.44
N THR A 14 -27.03 41.19 49.22
CA THR A 14 -27.07 40.26 48.09
C THR A 14 -25.74 39.48 47.99
N PRO A 15 -25.78 38.13 47.89
CA PRO A 15 -24.56 37.32 47.83
C PRO A 15 -23.84 37.49 46.49
N GLY A 16 -22.61 38.01 46.53
CA GLY A 16 -21.77 38.23 45.36
C GLY A 16 -21.32 36.92 44.70
N LEU A 17 -21.51 36.82 43.38
CA LEU A 17 -21.00 35.70 42.57
C LEU A 17 -19.48 35.78 42.41
N ASN A 18 -18.76 34.88 43.08
CA ASN A 18 -17.30 34.77 42.98
C ASN A 18 -16.86 34.27 41.59
N LEU A 19 -16.51 35.22 40.71
CA LEU A 19 -15.86 34.93 39.43
C LEU A 19 -14.40 34.46 39.66
N PRO A 20 -13.91 33.44 38.94
CA PRO A 20 -12.48 33.15 38.91
C PRO A 20 -11.72 34.33 38.26
N PRO A 21 -10.50 34.65 38.74
CA PRO A 21 -9.77 35.82 38.25
C PRO A 21 -9.41 35.68 36.77
N PRO A 22 -9.44 36.78 35.98
CA PRO A 22 -9.14 36.74 34.56
C PRO A 22 -7.66 36.39 34.29
N GLU A 23 -7.41 35.51 33.31
CA GLU A 23 -6.06 35.25 32.79
C GLU A 23 -5.36 36.57 32.44
N LYS A 24 -4.10 36.69 32.86
CA LYS A 24 -3.28 37.85 32.55
C LYS A 24 -2.76 37.72 31.11
N PRO A 25 -2.42 38.83 30.42
CA PRO A 25 -1.79 38.73 29.10
C PRO A 25 -0.43 37.99 29.14
N SER A 26 0.24 37.95 30.29
CA SER A 26 1.39 37.06 30.54
C SER A 26 1.04 35.59 30.34
N ASP A 27 -0.16 35.17 30.73
CA ASP A 27 -0.58 33.78 30.80
C ASP A 27 -1.00 33.30 29.41
N ILE A 28 -1.66 34.16 28.63
CA ILE A 28 -1.93 33.96 27.19
C ILE A 28 -0.61 33.88 26.39
N THR A 29 0.35 34.76 26.70
CA THR A 29 1.70 34.72 26.09
C THR A 29 2.47 33.47 26.52
N ARG A 30 2.26 32.99 27.75
CA ARG A 30 2.81 31.71 28.23
C ARG A 30 2.15 30.52 27.54
N ARG A 31 0.81 30.53 27.37
CA ARG A 31 0.03 29.49 26.66
C ARG A 31 0.52 29.32 25.22
N THR A 32 0.65 30.43 24.48
CA THR A 32 1.18 30.42 23.10
C THR A 32 2.65 29.99 23.05
N ARG A 33 3.52 30.47 23.94
CA ARG A 33 4.92 29.98 24.03
C ARG A 33 5.01 28.50 24.38
N VAL A 34 4.15 27.98 25.25
CA VAL A 34 4.09 26.55 25.60
C VAL A 34 3.64 25.72 24.41
N VAL A 35 2.55 26.10 23.74
CA VAL A 35 2.07 25.41 22.52
C VAL A 35 3.13 25.43 21.41
N VAL A 36 3.79 26.57 21.17
CA VAL A 36 4.89 26.66 20.21
C VAL A 36 6.08 25.81 20.65
N SER A 37 6.47 25.80 21.93
CA SER A 37 7.55 24.92 22.40
C SER A 37 7.21 23.43 22.28
N PHE A 38 5.94 23.06 22.44
CA PHE A 38 5.48 21.69 22.27
C PHE A 38 5.53 21.29 20.79
N TRP A 39 5.05 22.14 19.88
CA TRP A 39 5.21 21.95 18.44
C TRP A 39 6.69 21.91 18.01
N LEU A 40 7.56 22.74 18.56
CA LEU A 40 9.01 22.67 18.30
C LEU A 40 9.60 21.32 18.75
N ILE A 41 9.21 20.81 19.93
CA ILE A 41 9.65 19.48 20.39
C ILE A 41 9.09 18.39 19.48
N VAL A 42 7.81 18.45 19.09
CA VAL A 42 7.19 17.47 18.18
C VAL A 42 7.86 17.49 16.80
N LEU A 43 8.17 18.65 16.22
CA LEU A 43 8.75 18.77 14.88
C LEU A 43 10.26 18.47 14.85
N PHE A 44 11.04 18.91 15.85
CA PHE A 44 12.51 18.78 15.84
C PHE A 44 13.07 17.59 16.63
N LEU A 45 12.28 16.96 17.51
CA LEU A 45 12.66 15.75 18.24
C LEU A 45 11.67 14.60 18.02
N GLY A 46 10.37 14.86 18.20
CA GLY A 46 9.30 13.86 18.11
C GLY A 46 9.26 13.13 16.77
N LEU A 47 9.04 13.85 15.68
CA LEU A 47 8.98 13.29 14.32
C LEU A 47 10.32 12.67 13.88
N PRO A 48 11.50 13.30 14.05
CA PRO A 48 12.78 12.67 13.66
C PRO A 48 13.09 11.38 14.43
N ILE A 49 12.78 11.32 15.73
CA ILE A 49 12.95 10.10 16.52
C ILE A 49 11.91 9.05 16.10
N TRP A 50 10.62 9.41 16.05
CA TRP A 50 9.54 8.51 15.66
C TRP A 50 9.80 7.89 14.28
N TRP A 51 10.13 8.71 13.28
CA TRP A 51 10.49 8.27 11.93
C TRP A 51 11.65 7.27 11.98
N LYS A 52 12.77 7.63 12.63
CA LYS A 52 13.95 6.75 12.77
C LYS A 52 13.66 5.44 13.52
N THR A 53 12.65 5.41 14.40
CA THR A 53 12.23 4.20 15.11
C THR A 53 11.14 3.38 14.40
N THR A 54 10.47 3.93 13.39
CA THR A 54 9.37 3.27 12.66
C THR A 54 9.71 2.93 11.21
N THR A 55 10.78 3.52 10.65
CA THR A 55 11.43 3.03 9.44
C THR A 55 11.97 1.63 9.67
N ILE A 56 11.51 0.68 8.86
CA ILE A 56 12.08 -0.67 8.79
C ILE A 56 13.52 -0.56 8.29
N TYR A 57 14.46 -1.30 8.90
CA TYR A 57 15.83 -1.35 8.40
C TYR A 57 15.87 -2.05 7.04
N ARG A 58 16.40 -1.35 6.04
CA ARG A 58 16.62 -1.86 4.69
C ARG A 58 18.06 -1.57 4.29
N ALA A 59 18.84 -2.62 4.07
CA ALA A 59 20.16 -2.51 3.47
C ALA A 59 20.03 -2.08 2.00
N ASN A 60 20.99 -1.28 1.52
CA ASN A 60 21.10 -0.95 0.11
C ASN A 60 21.66 -2.15 -0.65
N LEU A 61 20.99 -2.57 -1.72
CA LEU A 61 21.46 -3.63 -2.62
C LEU A 61 21.97 -3.00 -3.94
N PRO A 62 22.98 -3.60 -4.60
CA PRO A 62 23.48 -3.17 -5.91
C PRO A 62 22.53 -3.59 -7.04
N LEU A 63 21.29 -3.09 -7.01
CA LEU A 63 20.17 -3.55 -7.86
C LEU A 63 20.48 -3.53 -9.36
N GLU A 64 21.24 -2.53 -9.84
CA GLU A 64 21.67 -2.42 -11.23
C GLU A 64 22.58 -3.60 -11.62
N GLY A 65 23.66 -3.84 -10.87
CA GLY A 65 24.56 -4.98 -11.09
C GLY A 65 23.87 -6.35 -10.92
N MET A 66 22.93 -6.49 -9.98
CA MET A 66 22.12 -7.71 -9.83
C MET A 66 21.27 -7.99 -11.08
N LEU A 67 20.74 -6.96 -11.73
CA LEU A 67 20.01 -7.08 -12.99
C LEU A 67 20.95 -7.29 -14.17
N GLU A 68 22.14 -6.69 -14.21
CA GLU A 68 23.15 -6.95 -15.24
C GLU A 68 23.67 -8.38 -15.22
N TRP A 69 23.80 -9.02 -14.05
CA TRP A 69 24.04 -10.46 -13.94
C TRP A 69 22.86 -11.26 -14.50
N ALA A 70 21.64 -10.96 -14.07
CA ALA A 70 20.43 -11.67 -14.48
C ALA A 70 20.05 -11.49 -15.97
N GLU A 71 20.60 -10.47 -16.64
CA GLU A 71 20.39 -10.17 -18.06
C GLU A 71 21.59 -10.57 -18.94
N GLY A 72 22.59 -11.29 -18.39
CA GLY A 72 23.76 -11.75 -19.16
C GLY A 72 24.68 -10.64 -19.66
N LYS A 73 24.64 -9.46 -19.00
CA LYS A 73 25.46 -8.28 -19.35
C LYS A 73 26.79 -8.29 -18.60
N ALA A 74 26.77 -8.65 -17.31
CA ALA A 74 27.96 -8.65 -16.44
C ALA A 74 28.96 -9.75 -16.80
N CYS A 75 28.48 -10.93 -17.18
CA CYS A 75 29.29 -12.05 -17.65
C CYS A 75 28.85 -12.51 -19.04
N ARG A 76 29.82 -12.68 -19.94
CA ARG A 76 29.66 -13.49 -21.14
C ARG A 76 30.40 -14.80 -20.90
N PRO A 77 29.70 -15.91 -20.60
CA PRO A 77 30.36 -17.16 -20.26
C PRO A 77 31.14 -17.70 -21.46
N VAL A 78 32.45 -17.84 -21.29
CA VAL A 78 33.38 -18.38 -22.27
C VAL A 78 34.16 -19.51 -21.62
N PHE A 79 34.30 -20.63 -22.34
CA PHE A 79 35.01 -21.82 -21.92
C PHE A 79 36.32 -21.94 -22.71
N PRO A 80 37.44 -21.38 -22.20
CA PRO A 80 38.77 -21.56 -22.80
C PRO A 80 39.31 -22.94 -22.40
N LEU A 81 39.29 -23.89 -23.33
CA LEU A 81 39.83 -25.23 -23.10
C LEU A 81 41.27 -25.33 -23.62
N GLN A 82 42.22 -25.54 -22.72
CA GLN A 82 43.62 -25.79 -23.11
C GLN A 82 43.77 -27.24 -23.59
N ILE A 83 44.35 -27.39 -24.78
CA ILE A 83 44.63 -28.67 -25.43
C ILE A 83 46.14 -28.79 -25.62
N SER A 84 46.75 -29.77 -24.94
CA SER A 84 48.19 -30.01 -24.99
C SER A 84 48.54 -30.94 -26.15
N VAL A 85 49.47 -30.54 -27.02
CA VAL A 85 49.87 -31.30 -28.21
C VAL A 85 51.24 -31.92 -28.00
N LYS A 86 51.28 -33.25 -27.86
CA LYS A 86 52.53 -34.03 -27.75
C LYS A 86 52.94 -34.51 -29.13
N ALA A 87 54.12 -34.06 -29.56
CA ALA A 87 54.61 -34.16 -30.94
C ALA A 87 56.08 -34.62 -30.99
N ASP A 88 56.43 -35.62 -30.18
CA ASP A 88 57.82 -36.00 -29.90
C ASP A 88 58.61 -36.46 -31.14
N ALA A 89 57.91 -36.96 -32.16
CA ALA A 89 58.48 -37.34 -33.45
C ALA A 89 58.74 -36.17 -34.42
N LEU A 90 58.32 -34.94 -34.09
CA LEU A 90 58.50 -33.74 -34.91
C LEU A 90 59.59 -32.81 -34.36
N GLN A 91 60.18 -32.02 -35.27
CA GLN A 91 61.03 -30.89 -34.88
C GLN A 91 60.18 -29.78 -34.26
N GLU A 92 60.76 -29.06 -33.29
CA GLU A 92 60.08 -28.00 -32.53
C GLU A 92 59.36 -26.98 -33.42
N ASN A 93 60.04 -26.50 -34.46
CA ASN A 93 59.51 -25.48 -35.37
C ASN A 93 58.32 -25.98 -36.20
N ASP A 94 58.37 -27.24 -36.65
CA ASP A 94 57.31 -27.83 -37.48
C ASP A 94 56.09 -28.19 -36.62
N ALA A 95 56.32 -28.63 -35.37
CA ALA A 95 55.26 -28.84 -34.39
C ALA A 95 54.59 -27.52 -33.98
N GLN A 96 55.34 -26.44 -33.74
CA GLN A 96 54.79 -25.10 -33.50
C GLN A 96 54.01 -24.58 -34.71
N ASN A 97 54.50 -24.78 -35.93
CA ASN A 97 53.78 -24.39 -37.14
C ASN A 97 52.49 -25.20 -37.35
N LEU A 98 52.51 -26.51 -37.06
CA LEU A 98 51.32 -27.36 -37.08
C LEU A 98 50.28 -26.87 -36.06
N VAL A 99 50.68 -26.64 -34.80
CA VAL A 99 49.79 -26.08 -33.75
C VAL A 99 49.17 -24.76 -34.18
N ARG A 100 49.96 -23.83 -34.74
CA ARG A 100 49.49 -22.54 -35.27
C ARG A 100 48.48 -22.71 -36.41
N LEU A 101 48.72 -23.62 -37.34
CA LEU A 101 47.82 -23.90 -38.46
C LEU A 101 46.52 -24.59 -37.99
N THR A 102 46.59 -25.48 -37.00
CA THR A 102 45.41 -26.12 -36.39
C THR A 102 44.56 -25.11 -35.62
N GLN A 103 45.18 -24.17 -34.90
CA GLN A 103 44.44 -23.09 -34.22
C GLN A 103 43.70 -22.21 -35.22
N HIS A 104 44.33 -21.84 -36.34
CA HIS A 104 43.68 -21.09 -37.42
C HIS A 104 42.48 -21.87 -38.00
N ALA A 105 42.67 -23.16 -38.29
CA ALA A 105 41.61 -24.03 -38.81
C ALA A 105 40.47 -24.31 -37.83
N LEU A 106 40.68 -24.14 -36.51
CA LEU A 106 39.62 -24.17 -35.50
C LEU A 106 38.90 -22.81 -35.40
N ASP A 107 39.66 -21.71 -35.35
CA ASP A 107 39.10 -20.36 -35.23
C ASP A 107 38.29 -19.96 -36.49
N ASP A 108 38.68 -20.44 -37.69
CA ASP A 108 37.92 -20.29 -38.95
C ASP A 108 36.56 -21.00 -38.95
N HIS A 109 36.42 -22.12 -38.24
CA HIS A 109 35.23 -22.98 -38.20
C HIS A 109 34.39 -22.80 -36.93
N ASN A 110 34.69 -21.83 -36.05
CA ASN A 110 34.00 -21.71 -34.77
C ASN A 110 32.77 -20.80 -34.82
N ASP A 111 31.60 -21.38 -35.13
CA ASP A 111 30.30 -20.71 -35.10
C ASP A 111 29.83 -20.27 -33.69
N PHE A 112 30.50 -20.70 -32.60
CA PHE A 112 30.06 -20.45 -31.22
C PHE A 112 31.15 -19.85 -30.33
N SER A 113 31.15 -18.52 -30.22
CA SER A 113 32.10 -17.73 -29.41
C SER A 113 32.05 -17.99 -27.88
N GLY A 114 31.19 -18.89 -27.41
CA GLY A 114 31.18 -19.34 -26.02
C GLY A 114 32.20 -20.46 -25.75
N HIS A 115 32.64 -21.21 -26.75
CA HIS A 115 33.51 -22.38 -26.58
C HIS A 115 34.78 -22.19 -27.40
N HIS A 116 35.93 -22.02 -26.74
CA HIS A 116 37.21 -21.74 -27.42
C HIS A 116 38.25 -22.79 -27.07
N LEU A 117 38.55 -23.65 -28.05
CA LEU A 117 39.69 -24.56 -27.97
C LEU A 117 40.99 -23.79 -28.22
N ARG A 118 41.96 -23.93 -27.32
CA ARG A 118 43.28 -23.31 -27.42
C ARG A 118 44.36 -24.38 -27.40
N LEU A 119 45.14 -24.48 -28.47
CA LEU A 119 46.22 -25.46 -28.58
C LEU A 119 47.54 -24.89 -28.04
N GLN A 120 48.22 -25.69 -27.22
CA GLN A 120 49.57 -25.43 -26.73
C GLN A 120 50.47 -26.62 -27.08
N LEU A 121 51.70 -26.37 -27.51
CA LEU A 121 52.70 -27.43 -27.69
C LEU A 121 53.18 -27.90 -26.31
N ALA A 122 53.15 -29.21 -26.07
CA ALA A 122 53.65 -29.80 -24.83
C ALA A 122 55.17 -29.61 -24.69
N SER A 123 55.65 -29.33 -23.48
CA SER A 123 57.08 -29.36 -23.19
C SER A 123 57.61 -30.80 -23.23
N LYS A 124 58.86 -30.95 -23.68
CA LYS A 124 59.61 -32.21 -23.63
C LYS A 124 60.34 -32.42 -22.29
N GLU A 125 60.37 -31.40 -21.43
CA GLU A 125 60.82 -31.50 -20.04
C GLU A 125 59.65 -31.89 -19.12
N SER A 126 59.96 -32.27 -17.87
CA SER A 126 59.01 -32.86 -16.91
C SER A 126 57.73 -32.05 -16.71
N PRO A 127 56.57 -32.70 -16.47
CA PRO A 127 55.27 -32.04 -16.37
C PRO A 127 55.29 -30.89 -15.38
N THR A 128 54.81 -29.74 -15.84
CA THR A 128 54.79 -28.50 -15.07
C THR A 128 53.52 -28.40 -14.24
N ALA A 129 53.48 -27.52 -13.25
CA ALA A 129 52.27 -27.28 -12.46
C ALA A 129 51.09 -26.74 -13.30
N ASP A 130 51.34 -26.28 -14.54
CA ASP A 130 50.34 -25.84 -15.52
C ASP A 130 49.57 -27.01 -16.17
N ASP A 131 50.14 -28.22 -16.20
CA ASP A 131 49.51 -29.40 -16.86
C ASP A 131 48.19 -29.84 -16.19
N SER A 132 47.85 -29.35 -14.99
CA SER A 132 46.58 -29.61 -14.31
C SER A 132 45.36 -28.96 -14.99
N HIS A 133 45.57 -28.03 -15.92
CA HIS A 133 44.52 -27.27 -16.62
C HIS A 133 44.26 -27.77 -18.06
N VAL A 134 44.88 -28.88 -18.47
CA VAL A 134 44.72 -29.48 -19.80
C VAL A 134 43.42 -30.29 -19.88
N ALA A 135 42.50 -29.88 -20.76
CA ALA A 135 41.22 -30.56 -20.97
C ALA A 135 41.33 -31.82 -21.85
N LEU A 136 42.30 -31.84 -22.77
CA LEU A 136 42.60 -32.97 -23.66
C LEU A 136 44.08 -32.93 -24.07
N THR A 137 44.75 -34.08 -24.11
CA THR A 137 46.08 -34.23 -24.72
C THR A 137 45.96 -34.88 -26.09
N ILE A 138 46.52 -34.26 -27.14
CA ILE A 138 46.70 -34.90 -28.45
C ILE A 138 48.06 -35.59 -28.46
N GLN A 139 48.12 -36.86 -28.86
CA GLN A 139 49.37 -37.60 -29.04
C GLN A 139 49.57 -37.93 -30.52
N LEU A 140 50.53 -37.24 -31.15
CA LEU A 140 50.82 -37.36 -32.59
C LEU A 140 51.89 -38.44 -32.86
N THR A 141 51.51 -39.50 -33.59
CA THR A 141 52.41 -40.61 -33.94
C THR A 141 52.56 -40.79 -35.46
N PRO A 142 53.76 -41.13 -35.99
CA PRO A 142 53.90 -41.48 -37.40
C PRO A 142 53.18 -42.79 -37.75
N GLY A 143 52.44 -42.81 -38.86
CA GLY A 143 51.70 -43.97 -39.37
C GLY A 143 51.65 -44.03 -40.91
N GLU A 144 50.81 -44.90 -41.46
CA GLU A 144 50.63 -45.05 -42.92
C GLU A 144 49.56 -44.11 -43.50
N SER A 145 48.62 -43.65 -42.67
CA SER A 145 47.49 -42.80 -43.04
C SER A 145 47.08 -41.90 -41.87
N ASN A 146 46.20 -40.92 -42.13
CA ASN A 146 45.53 -40.20 -41.04
C ASN A 146 44.53 -41.14 -40.37
N SER A 147 44.63 -41.29 -39.05
CA SER A 147 43.58 -41.88 -38.22
C SER A 147 43.58 -41.25 -36.83
N ALA A 148 42.42 -41.27 -36.17
CA ALA A 148 42.24 -40.78 -34.82
C ALA A 148 41.57 -41.84 -33.95
N SER A 149 42.00 -41.95 -32.69
CA SER A 149 41.34 -42.76 -31.67
C SER A 149 41.48 -42.11 -30.30
N LEU A 150 40.34 -41.85 -29.66
CA LEU A 150 40.33 -41.45 -28.25
C LEU A 150 40.66 -42.67 -27.38
N ASP A 151 41.50 -42.46 -26.38
CA ASP A 151 41.80 -43.45 -25.34
C ASP A 151 40.55 -43.75 -24.47
N SER A 152 40.44 -44.95 -23.92
CA SER A 152 39.28 -45.34 -23.10
C SER A 152 39.35 -44.85 -21.66
N ASP A 153 40.57 -44.73 -21.12
CA ASP A 153 40.81 -44.62 -19.68
C ASP A 153 41.28 -43.21 -19.31
N SER A 154 41.91 -42.49 -20.25
CA SER A 154 42.52 -41.17 -20.08
C SER A 154 41.95 -40.13 -21.06
N ALA A 155 42.22 -38.84 -20.82
CA ALA A 155 41.85 -37.75 -21.73
C ALA A 155 42.90 -37.54 -22.83
N VAL A 156 43.17 -38.60 -23.61
CA VAL A 156 44.16 -38.60 -24.69
C VAL A 156 43.49 -38.92 -26.03
N LEU A 157 43.74 -38.07 -27.03
CA LEU A 157 43.37 -38.29 -28.43
C LEU A 157 44.63 -38.69 -29.22
N ASN A 158 44.74 -39.96 -29.55
CA ASN A 158 45.84 -40.48 -30.38
C ASN A 158 45.53 -40.15 -31.84
N ILE A 159 46.49 -39.55 -32.55
CA ILE A 159 46.37 -39.23 -33.97
C ILE A 159 47.59 -39.76 -34.71
N ALA A 160 47.38 -40.75 -35.57
CA ALA A 160 48.39 -41.20 -36.52
C ALA A 160 48.41 -40.26 -37.75
N TYR A 161 49.60 -39.95 -38.25
CA TYR A 161 49.79 -39.14 -39.46
C TYR A 161 50.87 -39.73 -40.38
N PRO A 162 50.70 -39.66 -41.72
CA PRO A 162 51.72 -40.11 -42.65
C PRO A 162 52.84 -39.05 -42.75
N PRO A 163 54.13 -39.43 -42.83
CA PRO A 163 55.25 -38.48 -42.79
C PRO A 163 55.25 -37.38 -43.87
N ASN A 164 54.51 -37.57 -44.96
CA ASN A 164 54.35 -36.58 -46.03
C ASN A 164 53.27 -35.51 -45.76
N ALA A 165 52.49 -35.63 -44.68
CA ALA A 165 51.46 -34.67 -44.29
C ALA A 165 51.96 -33.59 -43.30
N VAL A 166 53.23 -33.65 -42.88
CA VAL A 166 53.87 -32.64 -42.02
C VAL A 166 54.00 -31.32 -42.81
N PRO A 167 53.46 -30.18 -42.33
CA PRO A 167 53.49 -28.94 -43.09
C PRO A 167 54.86 -28.27 -43.04
N SER A 168 55.35 -27.85 -44.21
CA SER A 168 56.54 -27.00 -44.30
C SER A 168 56.35 -25.70 -43.51
N SER A 169 57.42 -25.13 -42.98
CA SER A 169 57.39 -23.87 -42.22
C SER A 169 56.88 -22.67 -43.05
N SER A 170 56.85 -22.79 -44.38
CA SER A 170 56.29 -21.83 -45.34
C SER A 170 54.81 -22.08 -45.73
N SER A 171 54.20 -23.18 -45.29
CA SER A 171 52.83 -23.54 -45.68
C SER A 171 51.79 -22.65 -44.98
N SER A 172 50.89 -22.04 -45.76
CA SER A 172 49.76 -21.24 -45.26
C SER A 172 48.56 -22.07 -44.79
N SER A 173 48.50 -23.35 -45.18
CA SER A 173 47.47 -24.31 -44.77
C SER A 173 48.06 -25.72 -44.70
N SER A 174 47.36 -26.65 -44.04
CA SER A 174 47.79 -28.04 -43.89
C SER A 174 46.59 -28.98 -43.80
N THR A 175 46.60 -30.06 -44.59
CA THR A 175 45.57 -31.10 -44.54
C THR A 175 45.56 -31.83 -43.20
N LEU A 176 46.73 -32.00 -42.56
CA LEU A 176 46.84 -32.55 -41.21
C LEU A 176 46.26 -31.58 -40.16
N ALA A 177 46.47 -30.27 -40.31
CA ALA A 177 45.88 -29.28 -39.40
C ALA A 177 44.35 -29.25 -39.48
N THR A 178 43.78 -29.26 -40.69
CA THR A 178 42.33 -29.34 -40.89
C THR A 178 41.76 -30.67 -40.39
N TYR A 179 42.49 -31.78 -40.56
CA TYR A 179 42.08 -33.07 -40.00
C TYR A 179 42.01 -33.03 -38.46
N ILE A 180 43.06 -32.56 -37.80
CA ILE A 180 43.10 -32.42 -36.33
C ILE A 180 41.98 -31.48 -35.85
N ALA A 181 41.75 -30.35 -36.53
CA ALA A 181 40.68 -29.41 -36.19
C ALA A 181 39.29 -30.07 -36.23
N ASN A 182 39.00 -30.85 -37.27
CA ASN A 182 37.72 -31.56 -37.41
C ASN A 182 37.52 -32.64 -36.33
N GLU A 183 38.54 -33.43 -36.02
CA GLU A 183 38.48 -34.46 -34.96
C GLU A 183 38.28 -33.83 -33.57
N LEU A 184 38.91 -32.68 -33.30
CA LEU A 184 38.70 -31.93 -32.07
C LEU A 184 37.28 -31.37 -31.95
N GLN A 185 36.72 -30.81 -33.03
CA GLN A 185 35.32 -30.37 -33.06
C GLN A 185 34.38 -31.57 -32.84
N SER A 186 34.61 -32.69 -33.51
CA SER A 186 33.84 -33.93 -33.30
C SER A 186 33.92 -34.45 -31.86
N THR A 187 35.05 -34.24 -31.17
CA THR A 187 35.24 -34.66 -29.77
C THR A 187 34.43 -33.79 -28.80
N PHE A 188 34.32 -32.47 -29.05
CA PHE A 188 33.65 -31.53 -28.16
C PHE A 188 32.22 -31.14 -28.57
N VAL A 189 31.67 -31.65 -29.68
CA VAL A 189 30.35 -31.26 -30.18
C VAL A 189 29.20 -31.53 -29.19
N GLU A 190 29.28 -32.60 -28.39
CA GLU A 190 28.29 -32.87 -27.33
C GLU A 190 28.29 -31.75 -26.28
N GLU A 191 29.47 -31.34 -25.81
CA GLU A 191 29.66 -30.25 -24.84
C GLU A 191 29.18 -28.90 -25.40
N GLN A 192 29.63 -28.55 -26.60
CA GLN A 192 29.25 -27.33 -27.32
C GLN A 192 27.71 -27.23 -27.48
N SER A 193 27.05 -28.35 -27.82
CA SER A 193 25.59 -28.38 -27.98
C SER A 193 24.84 -28.16 -26.66
N ILE A 194 25.30 -28.78 -25.56
CA ILE A 194 24.69 -28.62 -24.23
C ILE A 194 24.87 -27.19 -23.72
N ILE A 195 26.09 -26.64 -23.81
CA ILE A 195 26.38 -25.29 -23.35
C ILE A 195 25.59 -24.27 -24.18
N SER A 196 25.57 -24.38 -25.51
CA SER A 196 24.79 -23.47 -26.36
C SER A 196 23.29 -23.50 -26.05
N TYR A 197 22.73 -24.68 -25.74
CA TYR A 197 21.32 -24.82 -25.32
C TYR A 197 21.04 -24.20 -23.94
N LEU A 198 21.95 -24.37 -22.97
CA LEU A 198 21.82 -23.76 -21.64
C LEU A 198 21.87 -22.23 -21.69
N LEU A 199 22.81 -21.66 -22.46
CA LEU A 199 22.94 -20.20 -22.60
C LEU A 199 21.74 -19.57 -23.32
N SER A 200 21.18 -20.22 -24.35
CA SER A 200 20.02 -19.68 -25.06
C SER A 200 18.75 -19.76 -24.20
N THR A 201 18.48 -20.91 -23.58
CA THR A 201 17.24 -21.16 -22.82
C THR A 201 17.14 -20.27 -21.57
N SER A 202 18.27 -19.97 -20.93
CA SER A 202 18.34 -19.04 -19.79
C SER A 202 18.18 -17.57 -20.21
N SER A 203 18.75 -17.17 -21.35
CA SER A 203 18.63 -15.81 -21.88
C SER A 203 17.22 -15.47 -22.38
N ALA A 204 16.54 -16.42 -23.03
CA ALA A 204 15.15 -16.31 -23.44
C ALA A 204 14.54 -17.72 -23.69
N PRO A 205 13.52 -18.15 -22.92
CA PRO A 205 13.02 -19.53 -22.97
C PRO A 205 12.36 -19.92 -24.30
N ASP A 206 11.83 -18.94 -25.05
CA ASP A 206 11.23 -19.15 -26.38
C ASP A 206 12.24 -18.96 -27.55
N ALA A 207 13.50 -18.61 -27.27
CA ALA A 207 14.48 -18.35 -28.31
C ALA A 207 15.10 -19.65 -28.84
N LYS A 208 15.04 -19.85 -30.16
CA LYS A 208 15.72 -20.98 -30.81
C LYS A 208 17.24 -20.81 -30.66
N PRO A 209 17.98 -21.83 -30.18
CA PRO A 209 19.44 -21.74 -30.07
C PRO A 209 20.09 -21.52 -31.44
N PRO A 210 21.12 -20.65 -31.55
CA PRO A 210 21.91 -20.53 -32.78
C PRO A 210 22.69 -21.83 -33.03
N GLY A 211 22.93 -22.16 -34.32
CA GLY A 211 23.70 -23.34 -34.74
C GLY A 211 23.01 -24.71 -34.59
N LEU A 212 22.04 -24.88 -33.67
CA LEU A 212 21.46 -26.19 -33.37
C LEU A 212 20.30 -26.63 -34.30
N SER A 213 20.29 -27.93 -34.62
CA SER A 213 19.22 -28.58 -35.38
C SER A 213 17.98 -28.83 -34.48
N PRO A 214 16.75 -28.86 -35.02
CA PRO A 214 15.55 -29.10 -34.21
C PRO A 214 15.58 -30.47 -33.51
N GLU A 215 16.22 -31.46 -34.12
CA GLU A 215 16.40 -32.81 -33.55
C GLU A 215 17.36 -32.78 -32.35
N THR A 216 18.47 -32.04 -32.43
CA THR A 216 19.38 -31.87 -31.28
C THR A 216 18.71 -31.14 -30.11
N VAL A 217 17.85 -30.16 -30.37
CA VAL A 217 17.10 -29.44 -29.32
C VAL A 217 16.06 -30.35 -28.65
N ASP A 218 15.38 -31.22 -29.40
CA ASP A 218 14.48 -32.24 -28.86
C ASP A 218 15.24 -33.28 -28.02
N GLN A 219 16.42 -33.73 -28.47
CA GLN A 219 17.28 -34.64 -27.68
C GLN A 219 17.80 -33.98 -26.39
N LEU A 220 18.22 -32.72 -26.45
CA LEU A 220 18.73 -31.96 -25.29
C LEU A 220 17.62 -31.66 -24.27
N SER A 221 16.43 -31.25 -24.71
CA SER A 221 15.29 -31.05 -23.80
C SER A 221 14.82 -32.37 -23.16
N LYS A 222 14.82 -33.49 -23.91
CA LYS A 222 14.60 -34.85 -23.39
C LYS A 222 15.69 -35.31 -22.42
N ARG A 223 16.92 -34.81 -22.55
CA ARG A 223 18.01 -35.04 -21.59
C ARG A 223 17.78 -34.25 -20.30
N THR A 224 17.59 -32.93 -20.39
CA THR A 224 17.36 -32.04 -19.25
C THR A 224 16.16 -32.45 -18.39
N THR A 225 15.09 -32.94 -19.02
CA THR A 225 13.90 -33.46 -18.31
C THR A 225 14.09 -34.86 -17.71
N ARG A 226 15.14 -35.59 -18.07
CA ARG A 226 15.45 -36.92 -17.52
C ARG A 226 16.54 -36.90 -16.45
N SER A 227 17.51 -36.01 -16.59
CA SER A 227 18.53 -35.73 -15.57
C SER A 227 17.94 -35.07 -14.32
N LEU A 228 18.54 -35.38 -13.17
CA LEU A 228 18.38 -34.63 -11.93
C LEU A 228 18.84 -33.18 -12.13
N ARG A 229 18.09 -32.24 -11.52
CA ARG A 229 18.59 -30.88 -11.29
C ARG A 229 19.86 -30.94 -10.44
N TYR A 230 20.73 -29.95 -10.59
CA TYR A 230 21.92 -29.87 -9.76
C TYR A 230 21.54 -29.81 -8.27
N ALA A 231 22.34 -30.47 -7.45
CA ALA A 231 22.41 -30.23 -6.02
C ALA A 231 23.88 -30.40 -5.58
N PRO A 232 24.34 -29.67 -4.56
CA PRO A 232 25.67 -29.87 -3.99
C PRO A 232 25.78 -31.26 -3.34
N THR A 233 24.71 -31.75 -2.70
CA THR A 233 24.62 -33.06 -2.08
C THR A 233 23.42 -33.85 -2.60
N TYR A 234 23.59 -35.16 -2.83
CA TYR A 234 22.50 -36.12 -3.06
C TYR A 234 22.46 -37.18 -1.95
N HIS A 235 21.26 -37.56 -1.50
CA HIS A 235 21.07 -38.76 -0.67
C HIS A 235 20.86 -39.97 -1.57
N LEU A 236 21.66 -41.02 -1.41
CA LEU A 236 21.55 -42.28 -2.14
C LEU A 236 20.93 -43.34 -1.21
N THR A 237 19.71 -43.80 -1.53
CA THR A 237 18.99 -44.75 -0.67
C THR A 237 18.94 -46.14 -1.29
N PHE A 238 19.70 -47.08 -0.72
CA PHE A 238 19.77 -48.47 -1.20
C PHE A 238 18.75 -49.34 -0.48
N SER A 239 17.83 -49.92 -1.25
CA SER A 239 16.68 -50.66 -0.71
C SER A 239 16.63 -52.09 -1.24
N LEU A 240 16.69 -53.08 -0.35
CA LEU A 240 16.41 -54.48 -0.70
C LEU A 240 14.91 -54.75 -0.54
N PHE A 241 14.24 -55.17 -1.61
CA PHE A 241 12.81 -55.42 -1.67
C PHE A 241 12.53 -56.90 -1.94
N THR A 242 11.69 -57.54 -1.12
CA THR A 242 11.40 -58.99 -1.24
C THR A 242 9.91 -59.30 -1.20
N ALA A 243 9.47 -60.24 -2.04
CA ALA A 243 8.09 -60.74 -2.05
C ALA A 243 7.75 -61.64 -0.85
N GLY A 244 8.74 -62.06 -0.06
CA GLY A 244 8.58 -62.90 1.12
C GLY A 244 9.58 -62.59 2.23
N ALA A 245 9.59 -63.41 3.29
CA ALA A 245 10.43 -63.21 4.48
C ALA A 245 11.95 -63.43 4.28
N VAL A 246 12.38 -63.74 3.05
CA VAL A 246 13.73 -64.16 2.66
C VAL A 246 14.02 -63.59 1.25
N PRO A 247 15.25 -63.10 0.97
CA PRO A 247 16.32 -62.78 1.92
C PRO A 247 15.94 -61.68 2.93
N ASN A 248 16.55 -61.68 4.11
CA ASN A 248 16.34 -60.64 5.13
C ASN A 248 17.65 -59.94 5.56
N THR A 249 18.78 -60.35 5.01
CA THR A 249 20.11 -59.77 5.26
C THR A 249 20.94 -59.73 3.97
N TRP A 250 21.89 -58.80 3.91
CA TRP A 250 22.72 -58.53 2.73
C TRP A 250 24.00 -57.80 3.10
N ASP A 251 25.10 -58.07 2.40
CA ASP A 251 26.40 -57.41 2.61
C ASP A 251 26.51 -56.07 1.86
N ILE A 252 25.48 -55.22 1.99
CA ILE A 252 25.39 -53.97 1.21
C ILE A 252 26.56 -53.01 1.50
N GLU A 253 26.95 -52.84 2.76
CA GLU A 253 28.04 -51.94 3.17
C GLU A 253 29.36 -52.28 2.44
N ALA A 254 29.70 -53.58 2.40
CA ALA A 254 30.89 -54.07 1.71
C ALA A 254 30.79 -53.92 0.18
N ALA A 255 29.61 -54.16 -0.40
CA ALA A 255 29.38 -53.98 -1.83
C ALA A 255 29.44 -52.51 -2.27
N ILE A 256 29.00 -51.57 -1.42
CA ILE A 256 29.12 -50.13 -1.65
C ILE A 256 30.59 -49.71 -1.60
N GLU A 257 31.32 -50.12 -0.54
CA GLU A 257 32.74 -49.82 -0.34
C GLU A 257 33.62 -50.38 -1.48
N GLU A 258 33.36 -51.60 -1.98
CA GLU A 258 34.14 -52.22 -3.06
C GLU A 258 33.77 -51.69 -4.46
N TYR A 259 32.48 -51.57 -4.79
CA TYR A 259 32.05 -51.39 -6.19
C TYR A 259 31.56 -50.00 -6.58
N MET A 260 31.24 -49.13 -5.61
CA MET A 260 30.57 -47.86 -5.89
C MET A 260 31.31 -46.66 -5.31
N LYS A 261 31.89 -46.80 -4.11
CA LYS A 261 32.71 -45.75 -3.50
C LYS A 261 33.82 -45.21 -4.39
N PRO A 262 34.57 -46.02 -5.17
CA PRO A 262 35.55 -45.48 -6.13
C PRO A 262 34.94 -44.53 -7.18
N MET A 263 33.68 -44.74 -7.58
CA MET A 263 32.96 -43.84 -8.48
C MET A 263 32.46 -42.58 -7.75
N LEU A 264 32.01 -42.73 -6.50
CA LEU A 264 31.56 -41.60 -5.67
C LEU A 264 32.72 -40.67 -5.28
N ASP A 265 33.89 -41.22 -4.95
CA ASP A 265 35.11 -40.46 -4.66
C ASP A 265 35.59 -39.67 -5.89
N ILE A 266 35.51 -40.28 -7.09
CA ILE A 266 35.78 -39.63 -8.38
C ILE A 266 34.76 -38.53 -8.71
N LEU A 267 33.50 -38.68 -8.28
CA LEU A 267 32.45 -37.67 -8.41
C LEU A 267 32.50 -36.61 -7.29
N GLY A 268 33.23 -36.84 -6.19
CA GLY A 268 33.36 -35.97 -5.03
C GLY A 268 33.71 -34.50 -5.32
N PRO A 269 34.59 -34.20 -6.29
CA PRO A 269 34.85 -32.83 -6.72
C PRO A 269 33.63 -32.12 -7.34
N ILE A 270 32.63 -32.85 -7.83
CA ILE A 270 31.42 -32.34 -8.52
C ILE A 270 30.20 -32.32 -7.58
N HIS A 271 30.04 -33.35 -6.74
CA HIS A 271 28.92 -33.53 -5.81
C HIS A 271 29.35 -34.30 -4.54
N SER A 272 28.80 -33.95 -3.39
CA SER A 272 28.83 -34.80 -2.18
C SER A 272 27.69 -35.82 -2.19
N PHE A 273 27.92 -36.97 -1.55
CA PHE A 273 26.92 -38.04 -1.44
C PHE A 273 26.77 -38.48 0.03
N THR A 274 25.51 -38.61 0.46
CA THR A 274 25.12 -39.29 1.69
C THR A 274 24.47 -40.62 1.34
N ILE A 275 24.63 -41.64 2.19
CA ILE A 275 24.20 -43.01 1.88
C ILE A 275 23.33 -43.54 3.03
N ASP A 276 22.13 -44.00 2.68
CA ASP A 276 21.20 -44.67 3.57
C ASP A 276 20.89 -46.08 3.03
N THR A 277 20.74 -47.08 3.89
CA THR A 277 20.39 -48.46 3.48
C THR A 277 19.19 -48.99 4.26
N GLN A 278 18.29 -49.72 3.58
CA GLN A 278 17.07 -50.28 4.17
C GLN A 278 16.67 -51.62 3.54
N VAL A 279 15.94 -52.45 4.29
CA VAL A 279 15.39 -53.74 3.84
C VAL A 279 13.88 -53.73 4.04
N GLN A 280 13.12 -53.88 2.96
CA GLN A 280 11.67 -53.85 2.95
C GLN A 280 11.10 -55.22 2.58
N LEU A 281 10.48 -55.87 3.57
CA LEU A 281 9.84 -57.18 3.42
C LEU A 281 8.41 -57.02 2.87
N TYR A 282 7.95 -58.05 2.15
CA TYR A 282 6.59 -58.21 1.62
C TYR A 282 6.14 -57.15 0.60
N ALA A 283 7.07 -56.58 -0.17
CA ALA A 283 6.73 -55.75 -1.32
C ALA A 283 6.48 -56.65 -2.55
N THR A 284 5.24 -56.71 -3.04
CA THR A 284 4.91 -57.43 -4.29
C THR A 284 4.62 -56.46 -5.44
N PRO A 285 5.15 -56.69 -6.66
CA PRO A 285 4.76 -55.95 -7.85
C PRO A 285 3.26 -56.11 -8.12
N GLY A 286 2.57 -55.02 -8.48
CA GLY A 286 1.15 -55.08 -8.87
C GLY A 286 0.89 -55.91 -10.15
N ALA A 287 1.92 -56.10 -10.98
CA ALA A 287 1.87 -56.89 -12.21
C ALA A 287 2.32 -58.33 -11.98
N GLN A 288 1.46 -59.30 -12.29
CA GLN A 288 1.71 -60.75 -12.17
C GLN A 288 2.46 -61.36 -13.38
N SER A 289 2.93 -60.54 -14.32
CA SER A 289 3.67 -61.02 -15.49
C SER A 289 5.10 -61.44 -15.13
N GLN A 290 5.67 -62.42 -15.86
CA GLN A 290 7.11 -62.70 -15.80
C GLN A 290 7.95 -61.73 -16.65
N VAL A 291 7.34 -61.03 -17.60
CA VAL A 291 7.97 -59.95 -18.37
C VAL A 291 7.18 -58.68 -18.14
N LEU A 292 7.78 -57.74 -17.41
CA LEU A 292 7.20 -56.43 -17.14
C LEU A 292 7.33 -55.54 -18.37
N SER A 293 6.22 -54.92 -18.77
CA SER A 293 6.20 -53.82 -19.74
C SER A 293 6.56 -52.49 -19.07
N LYS A 294 6.76 -51.46 -19.89
CA LYS A 294 6.98 -50.09 -19.44
C LYS A 294 5.83 -49.54 -18.58
N ASP A 295 4.60 -49.94 -18.85
CA ASP A 295 3.42 -49.47 -18.11
C ASP A 295 3.25 -50.23 -16.78
N ASP A 296 3.59 -51.53 -16.74
CA ASP A 296 3.71 -52.28 -15.49
C ASP A 296 4.75 -51.62 -14.55
N LEU A 297 5.89 -51.19 -15.10
CA LEU A 297 6.95 -50.48 -14.37
C LEU A 297 6.51 -49.08 -13.89
N ALA A 298 5.62 -48.40 -14.61
CA ALA A 298 5.01 -47.16 -14.13
C ALA A 298 4.05 -47.40 -12.95
N SER A 299 3.33 -48.53 -12.94
CA SER A 299 2.50 -48.94 -11.81
C SER A 299 3.34 -49.28 -10.56
N PHE A 300 4.56 -49.80 -10.77
CA PHE A 300 5.45 -50.29 -9.72
C PHE A 300 5.91 -49.20 -8.74
N ILE A 301 6.13 -47.97 -9.21
CA ILE A 301 6.49 -46.81 -8.35
C ILE A 301 5.26 -46.09 -7.80
N ASN A 302 4.15 -46.07 -8.52
CA ASN A 302 2.90 -45.42 -8.06
C ASN A 302 2.12 -46.25 -7.02
N ALA A 303 2.63 -47.41 -6.61
CA ALA A 303 2.10 -48.14 -5.46
C ALA A 303 2.32 -47.32 -4.18
N ALA A 304 1.24 -46.86 -3.54
CA ALA A 304 1.24 -46.14 -2.26
C ALA A 304 1.64 -47.02 -1.05
N GLU A 305 2.37 -48.11 -1.31
CA GLU A 305 2.72 -49.22 -0.42
C GLU A 305 4.25 -49.32 -0.21
N TRP A 306 5.02 -48.39 -0.78
CA TRP A 306 6.47 -48.31 -0.69
C TRP A 306 6.88 -47.25 0.35
N PRO A 307 7.09 -47.61 1.63
CA PRO A 307 7.47 -46.67 2.69
C PRO A 307 8.95 -46.30 2.59
N LEU A 308 9.35 -45.66 1.50
CA LEU A 308 10.72 -45.15 1.33
C LEU A 308 10.93 -44.01 2.33
N SER A 309 11.93 -44.18 3.21
CA SER A 309 12.30 -43.21 4.23
C SER A 309 12.64 -41.84 3.58
N PRO A 310 11.88 -40.76 3.84
CA PRO A 310 12.14 -39.46 3.21
C PRO A 310 13.44 -38.85 3.76
N SER A 311 14.23 -38.19 2.89
CA SER A 311 15.57 -37.71 3.24
C SER A 311 15.55 -36.66 4.36
N ILE A 312 16.21 -36.98 5.47
CA ILE A 312 16.41 -36.06 6.59
C ILE A 312 17.54 -35.09 6.22
N GLY A 313 17.19 -33.95 5.63
CA GLY A 313 18.16 -32.91 5.29
C GLY A 313 17.72 -31.92 4.21
N GLY A 314 16.68 -32.23 3.42
CA GLY A 314 16.17 -31.36 2.36
C GLY A 314 16.93 -31.44 1.03
N ALA A 315 18.06 -32.14 0.98
CA ALA A 315 18.74 -32.51 -0.25
C ALA A 315 18.01 -33.65 -0.99
N PRO A 316 18.03 -33.69 -2.33
CA PRO A 316 17.27 -34.65 -3.14
C PRO A 316 17.75 -36.09 -2.98
N THR A 317 16.78 -37.02 -2.94
CA THR A 317 17.00 -38.47 -2.84
C THR A 317 17.09 -39.13 -4.21
N VAL A 318 18.01 -40.07 -4.38
CA VAL A 318 18.12 -40.99 -5.51
C VAL A 318 17.93 -42.42 -5.00
N ASN A 319 16.91 -43.11 -5.49
CA ASN A 319 16.48 -44.40 -4.97
C ASN A 319 17.09 -45.55 -5.78
N PHE A 320 17.83 -46.43 -5.12
CA PHE A 320 18.44 -47.61 -5.74
C PHE A 320 17.84 -48.88 -5.14
N VAL A 321 16.92 -49.49 -5.87
CA VAL A 321 16.10 -50.59 -5.35
C VAL A 321 16.48 -51.91 -6.01
N ILE A 322 16.89 -52.89 -5.21
CA ILE A 322 17.10 -54.27 -5.64
C ILE A 322 15.84 -55.05 -5.27
N TYR A 323 15.03 -55.38 -6.27
CA TYR A 323 13.87 -56.25 -6.11
C TYR A 323 14.26 -57.70 -6.37
N VAL A 324 13.99 -58.58 -5.39
CA VAL A 324 14.29 -60.00 -5.50
C VAL A 324 13.11 -60.76 -6.12
N GLY A 325 13.33 -61.34 -7.30
CA GLY A 325 12.31 -62.15 -7.97
C GLY A 325 12.68 -62.62 -9.37
N ASP A 326 11.79 -63.44 -9.95
CA ASP A 326 12.00 -64.14 -11.22
C ASP A 326 11.59 -63.33 -12.48
N GLN A 327 11.16 -62.09 -12.30
CA GLN A 327 10.69 -61.22 -13.37
C GLN A 327 11.84 -60.64 -14.21
N LYS A 328 11.54 -60.29 -15.46
CA LYS A 328 12.43 -59.58 -16.38
C LYS A 328 11.73 -58.35 -16.95
N ILE A 329 12.50 -57.41 -17.50
CA ILE A 329 11.95 -56.23 -18.20
C ILE A 329 11.98 -56.48 -19.71
N GLY A 330 10.85 -56.32 -20.38
CA GLY A 330 10.79 -56.25 -21.84
C GLY A 330 11.12 -54.83 -22.32
N LEU A 331 12.03 -54.71 -23.29
CA LEU A 331 12.18 -53.46 -24.05
C LEU A 331 11.35 -53.53 -25.33
N ASP A 332 10.74 -52.40 -25.69
CA ASP A 332 10.01 -52.23 -26.95
C ASP A 332 10.98 -52.21 -28.15
N SER A 333 11.40 -53.38 -28.60
CA SER A 333 12.18 -53.60 -29.82
C SER A 333 12.04 -55.03 -30.30
N GLU A 334 11.96 -55.21 -31.63
CA GLU A 334 11.64 -56.49 -32.31
C GLU A 334 12.69 -57.60 -32.10
N ALA A 335 13.78 -57.33 -31.38
CA ALA A 335 14.90 -58.23 -31.10
C ALA A 335 14.77 -59.06 -29.80
N GLY A 336 13.72 -58.84 -28.99
CA GLY A 336 13.44 -59.67 -27.80
C GLY A 336 14.45 -59.57 -26.64
N THR A 337 15.30 -58.54 -26.63
CA THR A 337 16.32 -58.31 -25.59
C THR A 337 15.68 -57.90 -24.25
N SER A 338 15.69 -58.81 -23.28
CA SER A 338 15.21 -58.53 -21.91
C SER A 338 16.28 -57.87 -21.04
N SER A 339 15.96 -56.76 -20.37
CA SER A 339 16.82 -56.15 -19.36
C SER A 339 16.56 -56.71 -17.95
N GLN A 340 17.57 -56.58 -17.08
CA GLN A 340 17.46 -56.83 -15.63
C GLN A 340 17.31 -55.54 -14.82
N SER A 341 17.45 -54.36 -15.43
CA SER A 341 17.40 -53.06 -14.74
C SER A 341 16.62 -52.02 -15.51
N TRP A 342 16.02 -51.07 -14.78
CA TRP A 342 15.30 -49.94 -15.34
C TRP A 342 15.58 -48.66 -14.55
N MET A 343 15.80 -47.56 -15.25
CA MET A 343 16.02 -46.24 -14.68
C MET A 343 14.75 -45.39 -14.77
N PHE A 344 14.38 -44.77 -13.67
CA PHE A 344 13.28 -43.81 -13.61
C PHE A 344 13.84 -42.38 -13.59
N PRO A 345 13.53 -41.56 -14.63
CA PRO A 345 13.88 -40.15 -14.69
C PRO A 345 13.67 -39.40 -13.38
N GLN A 346 14.67 -38.63 -12.97
CA GLN A 346 14.65 -37.79 -11.75
C GLN A 346 14.35 -38.52 -10.42
N TRP A 347 14.36 -39.87 -10.38
CA TRP A 347 14.00 -40.65 -9.19
C TRP A 347 15.05 -41.68 -8.76
N GLY A 348 15.66 -42.40 -9.72
CA GLY A 348 16.59 -43.49 -9.40
C GLY A 348 16.51 -44.70 -10.34
N SER A 349 16.75 -45.89 -9.80
CA SER A 349 16.80 -47.15 -10.55
C SER A 349 16.24 -48.34 -9.77
N VAL A 350 15.62 -49.26 -10.50
CA VAL A 350 15.27 -50.62 -10.05
C VAL A 350 16.19 -51.64 -10.72
N TYR A 351 16.61 -52.67 -9.98
CA TYR A 351 17.29 -53.86 -10.49
C TYR A 351 16.51 -55.11 -10.06
N LEU A 352 16.25 -56.02 -11.00
CA LEU A 352 15.57 -57.30 -10.79
C LEU A 352 16.61 -58.40 -10.57
N LEU A 353 16.81 -58.79 -9.31
CA LEU A 353 17.79 -59.79 -8.90
C LEU A 353 17.12 -61.16 -8.75
N LYS A 354 17.39 -62.05 -9.70
CA LYS A 354 16.99 -63.46 -9.61
C LYS A 354 17.87 -64.21 -8.60
N LEU A 355 17.24 -64.70 -7.53
CA LEU A 355 17.84 -65.52 -6.48
C LEU A 355 17.04 -66.82 -6.30
N PRO A 356 17.67 -67.95 -5.93
CA PRO A 356 16.94 -69.13 -5.49
C PRO A 356 16.09 -68.84 -4.24
N GLU A 357 14.86 -69.36 -4.18
CA GLU A 357 13.88 -69.11 -3.10
C GLU A 357 14.39 -69.45 -1.68
N THR A 358 15.41 -70.30 -1.57
CA THR A 358 16.04 -70.72 -0.31
C THR A 358 17.12 -69.77 0.22
N THR A 359 17.43 -68.68 -0.51
CA THR A 359 18.62 -67.86 -0.24
C THR A 359 18.37 -66.81 0.85
N ALA A 360 18.65 -67.17 2.11
CA ALA A 360 18.42 -66.32 3.28
C ALA A 360 19.17 -64.98 3.29
N HIS A 361 20.31 -64.90 2.61
CA HIS A 361 21.28 -63.82 2.71
C HIS A 361 21.92 -63.51 1.34
N VAL A 362 22.11 -62.22 1.00
CA VAL A 362 22.69 -61.78 -0.28
C VAL A 362 24.14 -61.29 -0.09
N SER A 363 25.10 -62.06 -0.60
CA SER A 363 26.54 -61.75 -0.50
C SER A 363 26.96 -60.56 -1.37
N ALA A 364 28.05 -59.90 -1.00
CA ALA A 364 28.61 -58.77 -1.76
C ALA A 364 28.94 -59.13 -3.22
N GLU A 365 29.45 -60.34 -3.48
CA GLU A 365 29.70 -60.85 -4.84
C GLU A 365 28.44 -60.85 -5.72
N THR A 366 27.28 -61.15 -5.11
CA THR A 366 25.97 -61.16 -5.79
C THR A 366 25.49 -59.74 -6.08
N LEU A 367 25.82 -58.78 -5.21
CA LEU A 367 25.48 -57.36 -5.36
C LEU A 367 26.34 -56.64 -6.41
N LYS A 368 27.46 -57.23 -6.86
CA LYS A 368 28.40 -56.63 -7.83
C LYS A 368 27.74 -56.12 -9.11
N GLN A 369 26.90 -56.92 -9.76
CA GLN A 369 26.22 -56.51 -11.00
C GLN A 369 25.16 -55.42 -10.77
N PRO A 370 24.30 -55.51 -9.74
CA PRO A 370 23.49 -54.37 -9.29
C PRO A 370 24.30 -53.08 -9.07
N MET A 371 25.40 -53.10 -8.30
CA MET A 371 26.19 -51.90 -8.00
C MET A 371 26.82 -51.28 -9.26
N LEU A 372 27.41 -52.10 -10.15
CA LEU A 372 27.98 -51.61 -11.41
C LEU A 372 26.90 -51.02 -12.33
N THR A 373 25.69 -51.58 -12.32
CA THR A 373 24.53 -51.04 -13.04
C THR A 373 24.08 -49.70 -12.45
N PHE A 374 24.03 -49.61 -11.11
CA PHE A 374 23.68 -48.37 -10.42
C PHE A 374 24.72 -47.26 -10.63
N ASN A 375 26.02 -47.57 -10.74
CA ASN A 375 27.03 -46.59 -11.17
C ASN A 375 26.71 -46.00 -12.56
N GLY A 376 26.43 -46.86 -13.55
CA GLY A 376 26.07 -46.41 -14.91
C GLY A 376 24.77 -45.59 -14.93
N HIS A 377 23.78 -45.99 -14.13
CA HIS A 377 22.52 -45.24 -14.01
C HIS A 377 22.69 -43.92 -13.24
N LEU A 378 23.54 -43.85 -12.21
CA LEU A 378 23.86 -42.63 -11.47
C LEU A 378 24.49 -41.59 -12.40
N LEU A 379 25.49 -41.99 -13.20
CA LEU A 379 26.13 -41.10 -14.17
C LEU A 379 25.11 -40.51 -15.16
N SER A 380 24.17 -41.32 -15.65
CA SER A 380 23.10 -40.87 -16.56
C SER A 380 22.06 -39.97 -15.86
N LEU A 381 21.68 -40.27 -14.61
CA LEU A 381 20.79 -39.44 -13.80
C LEU A 381 21.41 -38.08 -13.44
N LEU A 382 22.73 -38.04 -13.16
CA LEU A 382 23.48 -36.79 -12.97
C LEU A 382 23.64 -35.98 -14.28
N GLY A 383 23.29 -36.57 -15.43
CA GLY A 383 23.34 -35.92 -16.74
C GLY A 383 24.71 -35.93 -17.42
N THR A 384 25.60 -36.86 -17.07
CA THR A 384 26.93 -36.98 -17.69
C THR A 384 26.86 -37.12 -19.22
N PRO A 385 27.85 -36.59 -19.95
CA PRO A 385 28.03 -36.87 -21.37
C PRO A 385 28.11 -38.36 -21.66
N GLN A 386 27.79 -38.74 -22.89
CA GLN A 386 27.89 -40.13 -23.34
C GLN A 386 29.19 -40.38 -24.12
N SER A 387 29.75 -39.33 -24.74
CA SER A 387 30.96 -39.41 -25.57
C SER A 387 32.25 -39.38 -24.74
N GLY A 388 33.14 -40.33 -24.99
CA GLY A 388 34.54 -40.30 -24.53
C GLY A 388 34.86 -40.98 -23.20
N SER A 389 36.15 -40.92 -22.81
CA SER A 389 36.67 -41.53 -21.57
C SER A 389 36.05 -40.94 -20.31
N LEU A 390 36.10 -41.68 -19.19
CA LEU A 390 35.49 -41.21 -17.94
C LEU A 390 36.07 -39.85 -17.46
N PRO A 391 37.39 -39.58 -17.49
CA PRO A 391 37.93 -38.28 -17.10
C PRO A 391 37.43 -37.13 -17.99
N LEU A 392 37.36 -37.35 -19.32
CA LEU A 392 36.86 -36.34 -20.26
C LEU A 392 35.40 -36.00 -19.95
N ARG A 393 34.53 -37.02 -19.83
CA ARG A 393 33.11 -36.87 -19.51
C ARG A 393 32.85 -36.15 -18.18
N LEU A 394 33.68 -36.40 -17.16
CA LEU A 394 33.59 -35.72 -15.87
C LEU A 394 34.08 -34.26 -15.95
N SER A 395 35.13 -33.98 -16.72
CA SER A 395 35.57 -32.60 -16.97
C SER A 395 34.49 -31.77 -17.66
N THR A 396 33.82 -32.36 -18.66
CA THR A 396 32.68 -31.76 -19.37
C THR A 396 31.48 -31.59 -18.44
N LEU A 397 31.14 -32.57 -17.59
CA LEU A 397 30.08 -32.39 -16.59
C LEU A 397 30.40 -31.23 -15.64
N SER A 398 31.65 -31.10 -15.19
CA SER A 398 32.10 -30.01 -14.32
C SER A 398 31.85 -28.63 -14.95
N ARG A 399 32.21 -28.46 -16.23
CA ARG A 399 31.99 -27.20 -16.97
C ARG A 399 30.51 -26.94 -17.26
N ILE A 400 29.74 -27.97 -17.63
CA ILE A 400 28.28 -27.88 -17.77
C ILE A 400 27.63 -27.42 -16.47
N ARG A 401 27.99 -28.00 -15.31
CA ARG A 401 27.42 -27.59 -14.01
C ARG A 401 27.92 -26.22 -13.55
N SER A 402 29.12 -25.79 -13.96
CA SER A 402 29.61 -24.43 -13.74
C SER A 402 28.73 -23.40 -14.47
N ALA A 403 28.34 -23.70 -15.71
CA ALA A 403 27.41 -22.88 -16.49
C ALA A 403 26.01 -22.85 -15.86
N ASP A 404 25.46 -24.04 -15.54
CA ASP A 404 24.14 -24.25 -14.93
C ASP A 404 23.98 -23.43 -13.64
N LEU A 405 24.95 -23.54 -12.73
CA LEU A 405 24.97 -22.80 -11.45
C LEU A 405 25.17 -21.28 -11.62
N LEU A 406 26.07 -20.84 -12.51
CA LEU A 406 26.30 -19.41 -12.77
C LEU A 406 25.01 -18.74 -13.26
N LEU A 407 24.29 -19.41 -14.19
CA LEU A 407 23.00 -18.94 -14.69
C LEU A 407 21.92 -18.95 -13.60
N GLN A 408 21.84 -20.02 -12.80
CA GLN A 408 20.86 -20.13 -11.71
C GLN A 408 21.05 -19.03 -10.67
N ALA A 409 22.27 -18.88 -10.13
CA ALA A 409 22.60 -17.85 -9.14
C ALA A 409 22.34 -16.42 -9.67
N SER A 410 22.69 -16.16 -10.92
CA SER A 410 22.38 -14.87 -11.59
C SER A 410 20.88 -14.63 -11.71
N SER A 411 20.09 -15.66 -12.00
CA SER A 411 18.62 -15.59 -12.07
C SER A 411 17.98 -15.38 -10.69
N THR A 412 18.51 -16.01 -9.64
CA THR A 412 18.08 -15.81 -8.24
C THR A 412 18.41 -14.38 -7.77
N LEU A 413 19.59 -13.83 -8.09
CA LEU A 413 19.89 -12.41 -7.86
C LEU A 413 18.90 -11.49 -8.58
N GLY A 414 18.63 -11.73 -9.87
CA GLY A 414 17.65 -10.94 -10.63
C GLY A 414 16.24 -11.00 -10.03
N SER A 415 15.86 -12.16 -9.52
CA SER A 415 14.58 -12.37 -8.83
C SER A 415 14.53 -11.63 -7.50
N LEU A 416 15.60 -11.64 -6.71
CA LEU A 416 15.74 -10.84 -5.48
C LEU A 416 15.70 -9.33 -5.76
N ALA A 417 16.36 -8.86 -6.82
CA ALA A 417 16.32 -7.45 -7.23
C ALA A 417 14.90 -7.01 -7.63
N ARG A 418 14.20 -7.82 -8.44
CA ARG A 418 12.80 -7.58 -8.85
C ARG A 418 11.85 -7.60 -7.65
N LEU A 419 12.03 -8.52 -6.70
CA LEU A 419 11.26 -8.59 -5.45
C LEU A 419 11.48 -7.34 -4.58
N SER A 420 12.73 -6.90 -4.42
CA SER A 420 13.12 -5.68 -3.69
C SER A 420 12.54 -4.41 -4.32
N LEU A 421 12.43 -4.35 -5.65
CA LEU A 421 11.77 -3.24 -6.35
C LEU A 421 10.24 -3.28 -6.21
N ALA A 422 9.62 -4.46 -6.29
CA ALA A 422 8.16 -4.62 -6.21
C ALA A 422 7.60 -4.42 -4.79
N LEU A 423 8.38 -4.70 -3.74
CA LEU A 423 7.96 -4.66 -2.33
C LEU A 423 8.82 -3.66 -1.54
N PRO A 424 8.66 -2.34 -1.72
CA PRO A 424 9.55 -1.33 -1.13
C PRO A 424 9.52 -1.27 0.40
N SER A 425 8.48 -1.85 1.03
CA SER A 425 8.27 -1.95 2.48
C SER A 425 8.90 -3.20 3.12
N ILE A 426 9.49 -4.12 2.35
CA ILE A 426 10.14 -5.31 2.90
C ILE A 426 11.43 -4.94 3.65
N ALA A 427 11.68 -5.61 4.78
CA ALA A 427 12.97 -5.52 5.46
C ALA A 427 14.04 -6.21 4.62
N ILE A 428 15.22 -5.59 4.51
CA ILE A 428 16.41 -6.20 3.90
C ILE A 428 17.51 -6.20 4.97
N PRO A 429 17.75 -7.35 5.63
CA PRO A 429 18.82 -7.53 6.59
C PRO A 429 20.22 -7.30 5.99
N ARG A 430 21.23 -7.16 6.85
CA ARG A 430 22.64 -7.17 6.41
C ARG A 430 23.04 -8.53 5.83
N SER A 431 22.65 -9.63 6.45
CA SER A 431 22.87 -11.01 5.97
C SER A 431 22.40 -11.28 4.53
N VAL A 432 21.48 -10.48 4.00
CA VAL A 432 21.04 -10.52 2.58
C VAL A 432 21.94 -9.66 1.70
N ALA A 433 22.32 -8.46 2.14
CA ALA A 433 23.25 -7.60 1.39
C ALA A 433 24.68 -8.17 1.35
N ASP A 434 25.15 -8.73 2.47
CA ASP A 434 26.43 -9.42 2.62
C ASP A 434 26.44 -10.69 1.73
N GLY A 435 25.32 -11.42 1.66
CA GLY A 435 25.14 -12.57 0.77
C GLY A 435 25.13 -12.17 -0.71
N VAL A 436 24.37 -11.15 -1.09
CA VAL A 436 24.36 -10.61 -2.47
C VAL A 436 25.76 -10.15 -2.90
N ALA A 437 26.53 -9.51 -2.01
CA ALA A 437 27.90 -9.13 -2.29
C ALA A 437 28.81 -10.37 -2.51
N SER A 438 28.71 -11.38 -1.63
CA SER A 438 29.42 -12.66 -1.76
C SER A 438 29.08 -13.38 -3.07
N THR A 439 27.79 -13.49 -3.40
CA THR A 439 27.32 -14.05 -4.68
C THR A 439 27.90 -13.28 -5.86
N MET A 440 27.90 -11.95 -5.87
CA MET A 440 28.45 -11.17 -6.99
C MET A 440 29.97 -11.32 -7.13
N GLU A 441 30.71 -11.42 -6.03
CA GLU A 441 32.16 -11.68 -6.06
C GLU A 441 32.45 -13.10 -6.61
N HIS A 442 31.76 -14.12 -6.10
CA HIS A 442 31.94 -15.49 -6.55
C HIS A 442 31.37 -15.75 -7.95
N LEU A 443 30.32 -15.04 -8.40
CA LEU A 443 29.89 -15.03 -9.80
C LEU A 443 30.98 -14.48 -10.73
N GLN A 444 31.67 -13.41 -10.32
CA GLN A 444 32.78 -12.85 -11.09
C GLN A 444 33.95 -13.84 -11.20
N GLN A 445 34.30 -14.51 -10.10
CA GLN A 445 35.36 -15.53 -10.03
C GLN A 445 34.98 -16.82 -10.77
N ALA A 446 33.71 -17.21 -10.74
CA ALA A 446 33.18 -18.32 -11.53
C ALA A 446 33.27 -18.00 -13.04
N CYS A 447 32.80 -16.81 -13.44
CA CYS A 447 32.80 -16.35 -14.83
C CYS A 447 34.21 -16.31 -15.44
N SER A 448 35.23 -15.84 -14.70
CA SER A 448 36.61 -15.82 -15.21
C SER A 448 37.24 -17.20 -15.33
N ASN A 449 36.78 -18.17 -14.55
CA ASN A 449 37.41 -19.48 -14.38
C ASN A 449 36.55 -20.63 -14.93
N LEU A 450 35.63 -20.36 -15.87
CA LEU A 450 34.65 -21.34 -16.38
C LEU A 450 35.25 -22.58 -17.07
N GLY A 451 36.50 -22.51 -17.53
CA GLY A 451 37.24 -23.67 -18.05
C GLY A 451 37.75 -24.62 -16.95
N ASP A 452 37.89 -24.12 -15.72
CA ASP A 452 38.65 -24.74 -14.64
C ASP A 452 37.78 -25.37 -13.55
N PRO A 453 38.31 -26.35 -12.77
CA PRO A 453 37.64 -26.86 -11.58
C PRO A 453 37.32 -25.79 -10.51
N SER A 454 38.07 -24.69 -10.48
CA SER A 454 37.82 -23.55 -9.58
C SER A 454 36.55 -22.77 -9.96
N GLY A 455 36.19 -22.71 -11.25
CA GLY A 455 34.94 -22.11 -11.70
C GLY A 455 33.72 -22.77 -11.08
N LEU A 456 33.70 -24.10 -11.01
CA LEU A 456 32.61 -24.86 -10.38
C LEU A 456 32.52 -24.60 -8.87
N LEU A 457 33.66 -24.48 -8.18
CA LEU A 457 33.69 -24.18 -6.75
C LEU A 457 33.07 -22.80 -6.46
N HIS A 458 33.45 -21.77 -7.20
CA HIS A 458 32.88 -20.43 -7.03
C HIS A 458 31.40 -20.38 -7.46
N ALA A 459 31.01 -21.11 -8.51
CA ALA A 459 29.61 -21.18 -8.94
C ALA A 459 28.68 -21.80 -7.88
N ARG A 460 29.15 -22.80 -7.10
CA ARG A 460 28.40 -23.33 -5.95
C ARG A 460 28.21 -22.31 -4.85
N ILE A 461 29.30 -21.67 -4.40
CA ILE A 461 29.22 -20.72 -3.27
C ILE A 461 28.33 -19.52 -3.68
N ALA A 462 28.39 -19.10 -4.94
CA ALA A 462 27.50 -18.09 -5.48
C ALA A 462 26.02 -18.51 -5.41
N GLU A 463 25.67 -19.72 -5.81
CA GLU A 463 24.30 -20.25 -5.76
C GLU A 463 23.80 -20.45 -4.32
N GLU A 464 24.61 -21.06 -3.45
CA GLU A 464 24.28 -21.26 -2.04
C GLU A 464 24.02 -19.91 -1.34
N GLU A 465 24.88 -18.91 -1.54
CA GLU A 465 24.69 -17.56 -0.98
C GLU A 465 23.50 -16.81 -1.62
N ALA A 466 23.20 -17.04 -2.91
CA ALA A 466 22.06 -16.43 -3.60
C ALA A 466 20.73 -16.96 -3.05
N GLU A 467 20.61 -18.29 -2.93
CA GLU A 467 19.44 -18.97 -2.37
C GLU A 467 19.29 -18.65 -0.88
N ARG A 468 20.39 -18.62 -0.11
CA ARG A 468 20.41 -18.19 1.30
C ARG A 468 19.95 -16.74 1.47
N ALA A 469 20.35 -15.84 0.57
CA ALA A 469 19.93 -14.44 0.59
C ALA A 469 18.46 -14.27 0.15
N PHE A 470 17.98 -15.06 -0.83
CA PHE A 470 16.59 -15.01 -1.31
C PHE A 470 15.59 -15.60 -0.31
N PHE A 471 15.91 -16.74 0.31
CA PHE A 471 15.06 -17.42 1.29
C PHE A 471 15.32 -17.03 2.76
N GLU A 472 15.98 -15.89 3.00
CA GLU A 472 16.24 -15.37 4.36
C GLU A 472 14.93 -15.19 5.15
N LYS A 473 14.78 -15.96 6.23
CA LYS A 473 13.52 -16.14 6.97
C LYS A 473 12.92 -14.83 7.50
N SER A 474 13.76 -13.82 7.74
CA SER A 474 13.36 -12.52 8.29
C SER A 474 12.74 -11.56 7.26
N MET A 475 12.92 -11.81 5.95
CA MET A 475 12.22 -11.07 4.89
C MET A 475 10.75 -11.51 4.80
N VAL A 476 10.51 -12.82 4.75
CA VAL A 476 9.16 -13.43 4.64
C VAL A 476 8.27 -13.04 5.82
N GLY A 477 8.82 -13.02 7.04
CA GLY A 477 8.07 -12.76 8.27
C GLY A 477 7.51 -11.33 8.42
N GLN A 478 7.95 -10.35 7.60
CA GLN A 478 7.55 -8.95 7.75
C GLN A 478 6.48 -8.48 6.75
N LEU A 479 6.07 -9.33 5.80
CA LEU A 479 5.03 -9.01 4.80
C LEU A 479 3.63 -8.74 5.42
N TYR A 480 3.46 -9.05 6.71
CA TYR A 480 2.16 -9.01 7.42
C TYR A 480 1.75 -7.64 7.99
N PHE A 481 2.59 -6.60 7.88
CA PHE A 481 2.33 -5.29 8.50
C PHE A 481 2.41 -4.11 7.51
N PRO A 482 1.33 -3.84 6.75
CA PRO A 482 1.16 -2.59 5.99
C PRO A 482 1.35 -1.35 6.88
N ASP A 483 1.89 -0.27 6.31
CA ASP A 483 2.08 1.00 7.02
C ASP A 483 0.76 1.61 7.55
N GLU A 484 -0.34 1.31 6.88
CA GLU A 484 -1.72 1.59 7.31
C GLU A 484 -2.01 1.09 8.74
N HIS A 485 -1.54 -0.13 9.08
CA HIS A 485 -1.70 -0.70 10.42
C HIS A 485 -0.80 0.00 11.45
N LYS A 486 0.37 0.51 11.06
CA LYS A 486 1.22 1.32 11.96
C LYS A 486 0.49 2.61 12.35
N ILE A 487 -0.14 3.29 11.40
CA ILE A 487 -0.95 4.50 11.64
C ILE A 487 -2.12 4.18 12.57
N ALA A 488 -2.84 3.07 12.33
CA ALA A 488 -3.95 2.63 13.17
C ALA A 488 -3.56 2.36 14.64
N VAL A 489 -2.34 1.88 14.90
CA VAL A 489 -1.80 1.67 16.26
C VAL A 489 -1.41 2.98 16.95
N TYR A 490 -0.87 3.96 16.22
CA TYR A 490 -0.47 5.25 16.81
C TYR A 490 -1.61 6.27 16.94
N LEU A 491 -2.66 6.18 16.12
CA LEU A 491 -3.77 7.15 16.11
C LEU A 491 -4.46 7.34 17.49
N PRO A 492 -4.77 6.29 18.28
CA PRO A 492 -5.37 6.44 19.61
C PRO A 492 -4.45 7.10 20.64
N LEU A 493 -3.13 7.08 20.40
CA LEU A 493 -2.10 7.56 21.32
C LEU A 493 -1.69 9.01 20.99
N LEU A 494 -1.65 9.36 19.69
CA LEU A 494 -1.37 10.71 19.21
C LEU A 494 -2.60 11.62 19.22
N GLY A 495 -3.80 11.10 18.92
CA GLY A 495 -5.04 11.86 18.84
C GLY A 495 -5.34 12.74 20.07
N PRO A 496 -5.28 12.21 21.31
CA PRO A 496 -5.51 12.99 22.53
C PRO A 496 -4.52 14.14 22.76
N VAL A 497 -3.36 14.12 22.11
CA VAL A 497 -2.33 15.18 22.19
C VAL A 497 -2.44 16.15 21.02
N GLY A 498 -2.72 15.65 19.81
CA GLY A 498 -2.86 16.45 18.59
C GLY A 498 -4.13 17.31 18.57
N VAL A 499 -5.28 16.78 18.99
CA VAL A 499 -6.56 17.51 18.94
C VAL A 499 -6.51 18.82 19.76
N PRO A 500 -6.04 18.86 21.02
CA PRO A 500 -5.89 20.12 21.76
C PRO A 500 -4.88 21.12 21.17
N LEU A 501 -3.93 20.66 20.34
CA LEU A 501 -2.93 21.52 19.69
C LEU A 501 -3.46 22.16 18.40
N VAL A 502 -4.32 21.47 17.65
CA VAL A 502 -4.97 21.98 16.43
C VAL A 502 -6.16 22.89 16.76
N MET A 503 -6.94 22.56 17.79
CA MET A 503 -8.12 23.35 18.22
C MET A 503 -7.79 24.80 18.69
N GLY A 504 -6.52 25.17 18.74
CA GLY A 504 -6.05 26.52 19.11
C GLY A 504 -5.92 27.53 17.97
N MET A 505 -6.32 27.19 16.73
CA MET A 505 -6.08 28.03 15.55
C MET A 505 -7.20 29.05 15.24
N LEU A 506 -8.46 28.74 15.54
CA LEU A 506 -9.56 29.71 15.50
C LEU A 506 -9.53 30.69 16.69
N PRO A 507 -10.07 31.92 16.53
CA PRO A 507 -10.47 32.72 17.69
C PRO A 507 -11.57 32.00 18.49
N GLU A 508 -11.48 32.03 19.81
CA GLU A 508 -12.46 31.40 20.72
C GLU A 508 -13.90 31.90 20.36
N PRO A 509 -14.87 31.00 20.07
CA PRO A 509 -16.17 31.37 19.50
C PRO A 509 -17.00 32.30 20.41
N THR A 510 -17.78 33.18 19.80
CA THR A 510 -18.58 34.19 20.53
C THR A 510 -19.79 33.55 21.23
N LEU A 511 -20.41 32.56 20.59
CA LEU A 511 -21.45 31.70 21.15
C LEU A 511 -21.14 30.22 20.84
N THR A 512 -21.36 29.34 21.81
CA THR A 512 -21.43 27.88 21.61
C THR A 512 -22.72 27.37 22.22
N LEU A 513 -23.61 26.81 21.41
CA LEU A 513 -25.00 26.55 21.78
C LEU A 513 -25.51 25.28 21.09
N THR A 514 -26.48 24.61 21.71
CA THR A 514 -27.21 23.51 21.06
C THR A 514 -28.56 23.99 20.50
N LEU A 515 -28.97 23.41 19.38
CA LEU A 515 -30.30 23.59 18.78
C LEU A 515 -30.98 22.23 18.58
N PRO A 516 -32.30 22.10 18.80
CA PRO A 516 -33.04 20.94 18.33
C PRO A 516 -33.24 21.01 16.81
N SER A 517 -32.95 19.92 16.09
CA SER A 517 -33.23 19.81 14.67
C SER A 517 -34.73 19.77 14.38
N ILE A 518 -35.20 20.52 13.37
CA ILE A 518 -36.61 20.49 12.96
C ILE A 518 -37.07 19.16 12.35
N HIS A 519 -36.16 18.21 12.08
CA HIS A 519 -36.52 16.88 11.58
C HIS A 519 -37.08 15.96 12.67
N ASP A 520 -36.47 15.98 13.86
CA ASP A 520 -36.66 14.98 14.92
C ASP A 520 -36.18 15.42 16.32
N GLY A 521 -35.99 16.71 16.56
CA GLY A 521 -35.58 17.27 17.87
C GLY A 521 -34.13 16.98 18.28
N LEU A 522 -33.35 16.24 17.48
CA LEU A 522 -31.97 15.87 17.81
C LEU A 522 -31.09 17.10 18.04
N THR A 523 -30.25 17.05 19.07
CA THR A 523 -29.38 18.15 19.46
C THR A 523 -28.21 18.32 18.49
N LEU A 524 -28.14 19.50 17.88
CA LEU A 524 -27.08 19.95 16.99
C LEU A 524 -26.16 20.92 17.73
N ASP A 525 -24.85 20.67 17.71
CA ASP A 525 -23.84 21.55 18.32
C ASP A 525 -23.40 22.65 17.34
N CYS A 526 -23.58 23.91 17.75
CA CYS A 526 -23.53 25.08 16.90
C CYS A 526 -22.63 26.18 17.48
N ARG A 527 -21.87 26.85 16.62
CA ARG A 527 -20.95 27.94 16.98
C ARG A 527 -21.23 29.19 16.15
N VAL A 528 -21.13 30.35 16.78
CA VAL A 528 -21.27 31.66 16.10
C VAL A 528 -20.06 32.54 16.40
N TYR A 529 -19.50 33.12 15.35
CA TYR A 529 -18.33 33.98 15.38
C TYR A 529 -18.72 35.39 14.91
N HIS A 530 -18.47 36.39 15.76
CA HIS A 530 -18.71 37.80 15.42
C HIS A 530 -17.51 38.40 14.66
N PRO A 531 -17.72 39.18 13.58
CA PRO A 531 -16.66 39.90 12.90
C PRO A 531 -16.17 41.08 13.74
N VAL A 532 -15.01 41.64 13.37
CA VAL A 532 -14.41 42.81 14.04
C VAL A 532 -15.38 44.01 14.09
N SER A 533 -16.26 44.15 13.10
CA SER A 533 -17.35 45.16 13.01
C SER A 533 -18.36 45.12 14.16
N LEU A 534 -18.53 43.96 14.82
CA LEU A 534 -19.41 43.80 15.98
C LEU A 534 -18.71 44.04 17.32
N LEU A 535 -17.38 43.99 17.37
CA LEU A 535 -16.63 44.24 18.61
C LEU A 535 -16.88 45.65 19.15
N ALA A 536 -16.62 45.83 20.45
CA ALA A 536 -16.69 47.14 21.12
C ALA A 536 -15.45 47.99 20.82
N ASN A 537 -15.31 48.47 19.58
CA ASN A 537 -14.24 49.35 19.14
C ASN A 537 -14.84 50.59 18.45
N PRO A 538 -14.62 51.83 18.93
CA PRO A 538 -15.16 53.05 18.32
C PRO A 538 -14.71 53.32 16.87
N ARG A 539 -13.68 52.61 16.37
CA ARG A 539 -13.18 52.70 14.99
C ARG A 539 -13.57 51.51 14.11
N ALA A 540 -14.40 50.59 14.59
CA ALA A 540 -14.90 49.48 13.78
C ALA A 540 -15.94 50.00 12.77
N PRO A 541 -15.95 49.51 11.52
CA PRO A 541 -16.99 49.86 10.55
C PRO A 541 -18.35 49.32 11.00
N GLN A 542 -19.44 49.93 10.52
CA GLN A 542 -20.79 49.46 10.81
C GLN A 542 -20.99 48.06 10.25
N TRP A 543 -21.58 47.15 11.04
CA TRP A 543 -21.93 45.82 10.55
C TRP A 543 -23.27 45.86 9.82
N HIS A 544 -23.24 45.71 8.49
CA HIS A 544 -24.41 45.76 7.61
C HIS A 544 -25.21 44.43 7.58
N ARG A 545 -25.22 43.70 8.70
CA ARG A 545 -26.00 42.45 8.90
C ARG A 545 -25.69 41.30 7.92
N HIS A 546 -24.55 41.32 7.23
CA HIS A 546 -24.10 40.20 6.40
C HIS A 546 -23.71 39.00 7.27
N ALA A 547 -24.15 37.80 6.86
CA ALA A 547 -23.90 36.56 7.57
C ALA A 547 -23.59 35.40 6.61
N ALA A 548 -22.91 34.38 7.11
CA ALA A 548 -22.57 33.17 6.38
C ALA A 548 -22.77 31.93 7.26
N VAL A 549 -23.12 30.81 6.63
CA VAL A 549 -23.26 29.50 7.27
C VAL A 549 -22.40 28.49 6.50
N ILE A 550 -21.60 27.72 7.22
CA ILE A 550 -20.66 26.75 6.63
C ILE A 550 -20.92 25.35 7.19
N ALA A 551 -21.16 24.40 6.29
CA ALA A 551 -21.29 22.97 6.59
C ALA A 551 -19.99 22.19 6.30
N HIS A 552 -19.73 21.19 7.12
CA HIS A 552 -18.49 20.41 7.14
C HIS A 552 -18.51 19.16 6.23
N PRO A 553 -17.36 18.51 5.97
CA PRO A 553 -17.28 17.28 5.17
C PRO A 553 -17.85 16.06 5.94
N TYR A 554 -17.80 14.87 5.33
CA TYR A 554 -18.57 13.70 5.77
C TYR A 554 -18.26 13.24 7.21
N ALA A 555 -19.27 13.26 8.09
CA ALA A 555 -19.11 13.02 9.53
C ALA A 555 -18.54 11.64 9.90
N PRO A 556 -18.97 10.52 9.27
CA PRO A 556 -18.41 9.20 9.59
C PRO A 556 -16.92 9.03 9.27
N MET A 557 -16.32 9.94 8.50
CA MET A 557 -14.87 10.01 8.24
C MET A 557 -14.15 11.05 9.11
N GLY A 558 -14.77 11.49 10.20
CA GLY A 558 -14.21 12.50 11.13
C GLY A 558 -14.55 13.95 10.79
N GLY A 559 -15.33 14.21 9.74
CA GLY A 559 -15.74 15.55 9.36
C GLY A 559 -16.58 16.24 10.44
N SER A 560 -16.21 17.47 10.79
CA SER A 560 -16.90 18.31 11.77
C SER A 560 -16.63 19.79 11.50
N TYR A 561 -17.29 20.69 12.22
CA TYR A 561 -17.05 22.14 12.16
C TYR A 561 -15.62 22.61 12.52
N ASP A 562 -14.74 21.70 12.96
CA ASP A 562 -13.32 21.89 13.32
C ASP A 562 -12.39 21.42 12.19
N ASP A 563 -12.94 21.07 11.02
CA ASP A 563 -12.19 20.74 9.80
C ASP A 563 -11.32 21.94 9.31
N PRO A 564 -10.06 21.74 8.91
CA PRO A 564 -9.16 22.84 8.53
C PRO A 564 -9.63 23.68 7.34
N VAL A 565 -10.35 23.09 6.37
CA VAL A 565 -10.90 23.83 5.23
C VAL A 565 -12.09 24.68 5.69
N VAL A 566 -12.92 24.16 6.58
CA VAL A 566 -14.02 24.90 7.23
C VAL A 566 -13.50 26.06 8.08
N ASP A 567 -12.46 25.85 8.89
CA ASP A 567 -11.76 26.91 9.66
C ASP A 567 -11.25 28.02 8.73
N ILE A 568 -10.42 27.67 7.75
CA ILE A 568 -9.77 28.65 6.86
C ILE A 568 -10.80 29.50 6.12
N VAL A 569 -11.90 28.91 5.68
CA VAL A 569 -13.01 29.62 5.03
C VAL A 569 -13.79 30.48 6.03
N ALA A 570 -14.09 29.97 7.24
CA ALA A 570 -14.72 30.75 8.30
C ALA A 570 -13.88 31.99 8.66
N ALA A 571 -12.58 31.81 8.86
CA ALA A 571 -11.63 32.87 9.16
C ALA A 571 -11.53 33.90 8.01
N GLN A 572 -11.57 33.46 6.76
CA GLN A 572 -11.57 34.36 5.60
C GLN A 572 -12.87 35.18 5.51
N LEU A 573 -14.04 34.56 5.71
CA LEU A 573 -15.34 35.27 5.69
C LEU A 573 -15.49 36.25 6.88
N LEU A 574 -14.98 35.88 8.08
CA LEU A 574 -14.89 36.79 9.23
C LEU A 574 -14.02 38.01 8.93
N ARG A 575 -12.88 37.83 8.24
CA ARG A 575 -12.00 38.93 7.80
C ARG A 575 -12.68 39.86 6.78
N LYS A 576 -13.57 39.33 5.93
CA LYS A 576 -14.41 40.14 5.03
C LYS A 576 -15.62 40.80 5.73
N GLY A 577 -15.83 40.55 7.02
CA GLY A 577 -16.85 41.24 7.83
C GLY A 577 -18.20 40.53 7.95
N TYR A 578 -18.30 39.28 7.49
CA TYR A 578 -19.49 38.44 7.71
C TYR A 578 -19.56 37.95 9.17
N LEU A 579 -20.77 37.84 9.71
CA LEU A 579 -21.03 36.98 10.87
C LEU A 579 -21.06 35.53 10.41
N VAL A 580 -20.19 34.67 10.96
CA VAL A 580 -20.07 33.29 10.50
C VAL A 580 -20.65 32.34 11.54
N GLY A 581 -21.54 31.46 11.08
CA GLY A 581 -21.98 30.28 11.82
C GLY A 581 -21.33 29.01 11.28
N THR A 582 -20.89 28.13 12.17
CA THR A 582 -20.54 26.73 11.84
C THR A 582 -21.32 25.79 12.76
N PHE A 583 -21.71 24.63 12.26
CA PHE A 583 -22.55 23.68 12.99
C PHE A 583 -22.17 22.25 12.62
N ASN A 584 -22.39 21.32 13.54
CA ASN A 584 -22.21 19.89 13.31
C ASN A 584 -23.53 19.24 12.87
N PHE A 585 -23.53 18.53 11.75
CA PHE A 585 -24.63 17.64 11.36
C PHE A 585 -24.83 16.52 12.40
N ARG A 586 -26.02 15.90 12.41
CA ARG A 586 -26.28 14.68 13.19
C ARG A 586 -25.18 13.62 13.07
N GLY A 587 -24.74 13.10 14.22
CA GLY A 587 -23.64 12.14 14.35
C GLY A 587 -22.22 12.72 14.20
N ALA A 588 -22.05 14.04 14.03
CA ALA A 588 -20.74 14.68 14.03
C ALA A 588 -20.39 15.24 15.42
N SER A 589 -19.36 14.66 16.06
CA SER A 589 -18.78 15.16 17.32
C SER A 589 -19.84 15.39 18.42
N GLY A 590 -20.12 16.64 18.81
CA GLY A 590 -21.10 17.00 19.83
C GLY A 590 -22.57 16.92 19.42
N SER A 591 -22.88 16.66 18.14
CA SER A 591 -24.26 16.51 17.65
C SER A 591 -24.77 15.07 17.78
N ALA A 592 -25.99 14.92 18.29
CA ALA A 592 -26.62 13.62 18.53
C ALA A 592 -27.00 12.86 17.24
N GLY A 593 -27.39 11.59 17.40
CA GLY A 593 -27.85 10.74 16.30
C GLY A 593 -26.72 10.16 15.44
N LYS A 594 -27.01 9.94 14.16
CA LYS A 594 -26.09 9.42 13.13
C LYS A 594 -26.43 10.03 11.78
N THR A 595 -25.44 10.16 10.91
CA THR A 595 -25.63 10.59 9.52
C THR A 595 -26.52 9.62 8.74
N SER A 596 -27.43 10.17 7.94
CA SER A 596 -28.45 9.43 7.20
C SER A 596 -27.99 9.05 5.79
N TRP A 597 -28.62 7.99 5.26
CA TRP A 597 -28.47 7.55 3.88
C TRP A 597 -29.34 8.32 2.89
N THR A 598 -30.17 9.28 3.33
CA THR A 598 -31.12 10.00 2.44
C THR A 598 -30.85 11.49 2.30
N SER A 599 -29.87 12.02 3.04
CA SER A 599 -29.48 13.44 3.15
C SER A 599 -30.58 14.44 3.57
N LYS A 600 -31.86 14.03 3.62
CA LYS A 600 -32.98 14.87 4.04
C LYS A 600 -32.84 15.38 5.49
N PRO A 601 -32.57 14.53 6.49
CA PRO A 601 -32.40 15.01 7.86
C PRO A 601 -31.23 16.01 7.99
N GLU A 602 -30.14 15.84 7.22
CA GLU A 602 -29.03 16.80 7.16
C GLU A 602 -29.40 18.12 6.47
N ARG A 603 -30.27 18.09 5.44
CA ARG A 603 -30.83 19.32 4.84
C ARG A 603 -31.69 20.09 5.86
N ASP A 604 -32.44 19.37 6.70
CA ASP A 604 -33.28 19.95 7.76
C ASP A 604 -32.44 20.41 8.97
N ASP A 605 -31.32 19.75 9.30
CA ASP A 605 -30.30 20.25 10.24
C ASP A 605 -29.70 21.59 9.77
N TYR A 606 -29.34 21.68 8.49
CA TYR A 606 -28.85 22.92 7.88
C TYR A 606 -29.93 24.02 7.94
N ALA A 607 -31.18 23.68 7.60
CA ALA A 607 -32.30 24.61 7.65
C ALA A 607 -32.52 25.17 9.07
N THR A 608 -32.42 24.31 10.08
CA THR A 608 -32.47 24.67 11.51
C THR A 608 -31.47 25.78 11.86
N PHE A 609 -30.21 25.60 11.49
CA PHE A 609 -29.16 26.56 11.83
C PHE A 609 -29.19 27.84 10.96
N VAL A 610 -29.58 27.74 9.69
CA VAL A 610 -29.84 28.92 8.84
C VAL A 610 -30.97 29.78 9.42
N ALA A 611 -32.07 29.17 9.85
CA ALA A 611 -33.17 29.88 10.46
C ALA A 611 -32.77 30.54 11.79
N PHE A 612 -31.96 29.85 12.62
CA PHE A 612 -31.36 30.43 13.82
C PHE A 612 -30.53 31.68 13.50
N ILE A 613 -29.57 31.57 12.56
CA ILE A 613 -28.68 32.66 12.19
C ILE A 613 -29.46 33.86 11.63
N LEU A 614 -30.48 33.65 10.79
CA LEU A 614 -31.30 34.73 10.24
C LEU A 614 -32.07 35.49 11.34
N HIS A 615 -32.75 34.77 12.24
CA HIS A 615 -33.47 35.39 13.35
C HIS A 615 -32.52 36.10 14.32
N TYR A 616 -31.36 35.49 14.63
CA TYR A 616 -30.33 36.08 15.46
C TYR A 616 -29.80 37.40 14.85
N VAL A 617 -29.49 37.41 13.54
CA VAL A 617 -29.02 38.58 12.78
C VAL A 617 -30.08 39.67 12.67
N HIS A 618 -31.37 39.32 12.68
CA HIS A 618 -32.48 40.28 12.73
C HIS A 618 -32.61 40.94 14.12
N PHE A 619 -32.54 40.17 15.22
CA PHE A 619 -32.65 40.71 16.58
C PHE A 619 -31.35 41.37 17.10
N LEU A 620 -30.19 41.12 16.49
CA LEU A 620 -28.93 41.74 16.87
C LEU A 620 -28.84 43.18 16.32
N ASP A 621 -28.98 44.16 17.22
CA ASP A 621 -28.88 45.61 16.95
C ASP A 621 -28.03 46.33 18.02
N PRO A 622 -26.70 46.13 18.02
CA PRO A 622 -25.80 46.64 19.07
C PRO A 622 -25.41 48.12 18.87
N PHE A 623 -26.13 48.84 18.00
CA PHE A 623 -25.94 50.27 17.72
C PHE A 623 -27.14 51.13 18.14
N ARG A 624 -28.24 50.52 18.58
CA ARG A 624 -29.44 51.21 19.06
C ARG A 624 -29.15 51.99 20.36
N PRO A 625 -29.43 53.31 20.44
CA PRO A 625 -29.25 54.07 21.67
C PRO A 625 -30.27 53.64 22.73
N GLN A 626 -29.82 53.40 23.96
CA GLN A 626 -30.68 52.94 25.08
C GLN A 626 -31.50 54.07 25.75
N SER A 627 -31.67 55.22 25.09
CA SER A 627 -32.24 56.43 25.68
C SER A 627 -33.48 56.94 24.93
N SER A 628 -34.57 56.17 24.94
CA SER A 628 -35.89 56.62 24.48
C SER A 628 -37.05 55.80 25.09
N ASP A 629 -37.24 55.87 26.41
CA ASP A 629 -38.55 55.57 27.00
C ASP A 629 -39.51 56.72 26.66
N SER A 630 -40.11 56.64 25.47
CA SER A 630 -41.08 57.63 24.98
C SER A 630 -42.10 56.95 24.09
N LEU A 631 -43.33 56.75 24.60
CA LEU A 631 -44.44 56.20 23.83
C LEU A 631 -44.93 57.25 22.81
N GLY A 632 -44.83 56.92 21.53
CA GLY A 632 -45.45 57.68 20.45
C GLY A 632 -44.92 57.28 19.08
N PRO A 633 -45.77 57.16 18.04
CA PRO A 633 -45.30 56.99 16.67
C PRO A 633 -44.76 58.33 16.16
N THR A 634 -43.44 58.49 16.11
CA THR A 634 -42.83 59.56 15.31
C THR A 634 -43.16 59.35 13.83
N PRO A 635 -43.30 60.42 13.03
CA PRO A 635 -43.60 60.28 11.60
C PRO A 635 -42.60 59.38 10.89
N ILE A 636 -43.08 58.57 9.94
CA ILE A 636 -42.21 57.82 9.04
C ILE A 636 -41.41 58.84 8.22
N ASP A 637 -40.10 58.92 8.45
CA ASP A 637 -39.21 59.72 7.63
C ASP A 637 -39.04 59.04 6.26
N VAL A 638 -39.91 59.43 5.33
CA VAL A 638 -40.13 58.74 4.05
C VAL A 638 -38.87 58.67 3.19
N ASN A 639 -37.90 59.57 3.42
CA ASN A 639 -36.63 59.62 2.72
C ASN A 639 -35.61 58.57 3.23
N ALA A 640 -35.80 58.00 4.43
CA ALA A 640 -34.95 56.92 4.95
C ALA A 640 -35.33 55.52 4.40
N MET A 641 -36.39 55.45 3.58
CA MET A 641 -36.94 54.20 3.03
C MET A 641 -36.20 53.70 1.79
N THR A 642 -35.44 54.55 1.09
CA THR A 642 -34.96 54.29 -0.28
C THR A 642 -33.55 53.67 -0.39
N THR A 643 -32.78 53.61 0.71
CA THR A 643 -31.36 53.16 0.68
C THR A 643 -31.03 52.02 1.65
N ARG A 644 -32.03 51.31 2.21
CA ARG A 644 -31.79 50.08 2.99
C ARG A 644 -31.38 48.92 2.08
N GLN A 645 -30.09 48.82 1.83
CA GLN A 645 -29.43 47.69 1.16
C GLN A 645 -29.78 46.37 1.87
N ARG A 646 -30.20 45.36 1.11
CA ARG A 646 -30.52 44.04 1.69
C ARG A 646 -29.21 43.34 2.12
N PRO A 647 -29.13 42.78 3.34
CA PRO A 647 -27.97 42.01 3.76
C PRO A 647 -27.79 40.75 2.90
N ILE A 648 -26.62 40.14 3.00
CA ILE A 648 -26.29 38.89 2.28
C ILE A 648 -26.25 37.74 3.28
N LEU A 649 -26.86 36.62 2.91
CA LEU A 649 -26.74 35.34 3.61
C LEU A 649 -26.02 34.35 2.69
N LEU A 650 -24.75 34.09 2.98
CA LEU A 650 -23.88 33.22 2.20
C LEU A 650 -23.90 31.79 2.78
N MET A 651 -24.62 30.87 2.14
CA MET A 651 -24.72 29.47 2.55
C MET A 651 -23.72 28.61 1.78
N GLY A 652 -22.85 27.88 2.46
CA GLY A 652 -21.94 26.97 1.81
C GLY A 652 -21.48 25.78 2.61
N GLY A 653 -20.54 25.04 2.04
CA GLY A 653 -19.90 23.92 2.69
C GLY A 653 -18.82 23.27 1.84
N TYR A 654 -18.21 22.24 2.40
CA TYR A 654 -17.09 21.50 1.82
C TYR A 654 -17.46 20.00 1.70
N SER A 655 -17.13 19.38 0.55
CA SER A 655 -17.36 17.97 0.25
C SER A 655 -18.83 17.55 0.45
N TYR A 656 -19.13 16.71 1.44
CA TYR A 656 -20.50 16.36 1.82
C TYR A 656 -21.35 17.60 2.18
N GLY A 657 -20.80 18.56 2.92
CA GLY A 657 -21.49 19.83 3.22
C GLY A 657 -21.78 20.67 1.96
N ALA A 658 -20.94 20.57 0.93
CA ALA A 658 -21.20 21.16 -0.38
C ALA A 658 -22.33 20.42 -1.13
N MET A 659 -22.37 19.09 -1.04
CA MET A 659 -23.48 18.28 -1.57
C MET A 659 -24.81 18.65 -0.91
N ILE A 660 -24.88 18.72 0.42
CA ILE A 660 -26.07 19.18 1.16
C ILE A 660 -26.46 20.59 0.73
N THR A 661 -25.50 21.52 0.66
CA THR A 661 -25.72 22.91 0.18
C THR A 661 -26.37 22.93 -1.21
N SER A 662 -25.91 22.09 -2.14
CA SER A 662 -26.50 22.01 -3.48
C SER A 662 -27.96 21.55 -3.46
N GLN A 663 -28.31 20.67 -2.53
CA GLN A 663 -29.65 20.09 -2.36
C GLN A 663 -30.62 20.91 -1.49
N LEU A 664 -30.17 21.96 -0.77
CA LEU A 664 -31.08 22.80 0.02
C LEU A 664 -32.16 23.45 -0.86
N PRO A 665 -33.43 23.52 -0.43
CA PRO A 665 -34.44 24.26 -1.17
C PRO A 665 -34.14 25.78 -1.20
N PRO A 666 -34.87 26.58 -2.02
CA PRO A 666 -34.79 28.03 -1.98
C PRO A 666 -35.05 28.60 -0.58
N LEU A 667 -34.45 29.75 -0.25
CA LEU A 667 -34.47 30.31 1.10
C LEU A 667 -35.90 30.52 1.66
N ASP A 668 -36.82 30.99 0.85
CA ASP A 668 -38.21 31.22 1.28
C ASP A 668 -38.94 29.91 1.62
N ALA A 669 -38.59 28.80 0.96
CA ALA A 669 -39.12 27.47 1.26
C ALA A 669 -38.46 26.86 2.51
N LEU A 670 -37.13 27.03 2.65
CA LEU A 670 -36.36 26.63 3.83
C LEU A 670 -36.89 27.28 5.12
N LEU A 671 -37.36 28.53 5.04
CA LEU A 671 -37.85 29.29 6.19
C LEU A 671 -39.33 29.05 6.55
N GLN A 672 -40.12 28.36 5.72
CA GLN A 672 -41.57 28.15 5.97
C GLN A 672 -41.89 27.60 7.38
N PRO A 673 -41.19 26.58 7.91
CA PRO A 673 -41.46 26.07 9.27
C PRO A 673 -41.32 27.13 10.36
N PHE A 674 -40.53 28.17 10.12
CA PHE A 674 -40.19 29.22 11.07
C PHE A 674 -41.04 30.49 10.89
N VAL A 675 -41.87 30.64 9.86
CA VAL A 675 -42.69 31.86 9.66
C VAL A 675 -43.69 32.06 10.82
N SER A 676 -44.30 30.96 11.28
CA SER A 676 -45.31 30.94 12.34
C SER A 676 -45.38 29.56 13.02
N PRO A 677 -44.33 29.09 13.71
CA PRO A 677 -44.30 27.76 14.32
C PRO A 677 -45.24 27.65 15.53
N ILE A 678 -45.71 26.44 15.82
CA ILE A 678 -46.52 26.14 17.01
C ILE A 678 -45.67 26.34 18.27
N ALA A 679 -46.19 27.02 19.29
CA ALA A 679 -45.49 27.22 20.55
C ALA A 679 -45.18 25.87 21.22
N GLY A 680 -43.89 25.66 21.55
CA GLY A 680 -43.40 24.39 22.08
C GLY A 680 -42.86 23.40 21.05
N SER A 681 -42.86 23.73 19.75
CA SER A 681 -42.11 22.95 18.74
C SER A 681 -40.64 23.40 18.62
N ASP A 682 -39.79 22.55 18.04
CA ASP A 682 -38.37 22.82 17.84
C ASP A 682 -38.14 24.12 17.04
N ALA A 683 -38.95 24.36 16.00
CA ALA A 683 -38.90 25.59 15.20
C ALA A 683 -39.29 26.85 16.01
N ALA A 684 -40.13 26.71 17.04
CA ALA A 684 -40.41 27.79 17.99
C ALA A 684 -39.27 27.99 18.99
N GLU A 685 -38.68 26.91 19.51
CA GLU A 685 -37.49 26.98 20.38
C GLU A 685 -36.32 27.67 19.68
N VAL A 686 -36.02 27.29 18.44
CA VAL A 686 -34.96 27.89 17.61
C VAL A 686 -35.15 29.41 17.47
N ARG A 687 -36.39 29.87 17.20
CA ARG A 687 -36.70 31.31 17.11
C ARG A 687 -36.54 32.03 18.44
N LEU A 688 -37.03 31.45 19.53
CA LEU A 688 -36.97 32.06 20.87
C LEU A 688 -35.53 32.10 21.40
N ARG A 689 -34.73 31.04 21.19
CA ARG A 689 -33.31 30.99 21.53
C ARG A 689 -32.50 31.98 20.69
N ALA A 690 -32.80 32.16 19.40
CA ALA A 690 -32.18 33.17 18.56
C ALA A 690 -32.45 34.60 19.06
N ALA A 691 -33.70 34.93 19.39
CA ALA A 691 -34.08 36.23 19.95
C ALA A 691 -33.39 36.51 21.29
N HIS A 692 -33.45 35.55 22.23
CA HIS A 692 -32.88 35.70 23.57
C HIS A 692 -31.35 35.87 23.55
N LEU A 693 -30.63 35.07 22.75
CA LEU A 693 -29.18 35.20 22.63
C LEU A 693 -28.77 36.51 21.92
N ALA A 694 -29.58 37.02 21.00
CA ALA A 694 -29.33 38.33 20.38
C ALA A 694 -29.54 39.48 21.38
N GLU A 695 -30.60 39.44 22.21
CA GLU A 695 -30.85 40.42 23.26
C GLU A 695 -29.73 40.44 24.31
N GLN A 696 -29.28 39.27 24.79
CA GLN A 696 -28.11 39.16 25.67
C GLN A 696 -26.87 39.81 25.05
N GLN A 697 -26.57 39.53 23.77
CA GLN A 697 -25.40 40.08 23.09
C GLN A 697 -25.54 41.57 22.78
N ASN A 698 -26.74 42.10 22.53
CA ASN A 698 -26.99 43.54 22.44
C ASN A 698 -26.61 44.25 23.74
N ILE A 699 -26.98 43.69 24.91
CA ILE A 699 -26.64 44.25 26.23
C ILE A 699 -25.12 44.21 26.48
N VAL A 700 -24.46 43.09 26.15
CA VAL A 700 -23.00 42.93 26.30
C VAL A 700 -22.23 43.89 25.38
N LEU A 701 -22.65 44.06 24.13
CA LEU A 701 -21.99 44.95 23.18
C LEU A 701 -22.27 46.44 23.48
N ALA A 702 -23.49 46.80 23.90
CA ALA A 702 -23.83 48.16 24.30
C ALA A 702 -23.04 48.60 25.54
N SER A 703 -23.01 47.79 26.59
CA SER A 703 -22.25 48.09 27.83
C SER A 703 -20.74 48.17 27.58
N ALA A 704 -20.17 47.29 26.76
CA ALA A 704 -18.77 47.37 26.37
C ALA A 704 -18.44 48.62 25.53
N ARG A 705 -19.37 49.08 24.68
CA ARG A 705 -19.24 50.31 23.89
C ARG A 705 -19.40 51.58 24.74
N ALA A 706 -20.23 51.56 25.78
CA ALA A 706 -20.33 52.64 26.77
C ALA A 706 -19.02 52.81 27.54
N ALA A 707 -18.48 51.72 28.10
CA ALA A 707 -17.20 51.73 28.82
C ALA A 707 -16.02 52.24 27.96
N MET A 708 -16.01 51.93 26.66
CA MET A 708 -15.02 52.45 25.69
C MET A 708 -15.21 53.92 25.32
N LYS A 709 -16.39 54.53 25.56
CA LYS A 709 -16.60 55.97 25.35
C LYS A 709 -16.16 56.81 26.55
N GLU A 710 -16.30 56.29 27.77
CA GLU A 710 -15.90 57.01 28.99
C GLU A 710 -14.38 56.99 29.21
N HIS A 711 -13.71 55.87 28.89
CA HIS A 711 -12.27 55.70 29.14
C HIS A 711 -11.43 55.84 27.87
N GLY A 712 -11.03 57.07 27.57
CA GLY A 712 -9.97 57.35 26.61
C GLY A 712 -8.63 56.77 27.06
N SER A 713 -8.12 55.78 26.31
CA SER A 713 -6.86 55.04 26.54
C SER A 713 -6.81 54.08 27.74
N ILE A 714 -7.02 52.79 27.46
CA ILE A 714 -6.04 51.69 27.70
C ILE A 714 -6.54 50.39 27.01
N ARG A 715 -5.62 49.50 26.62
CA ARG A 715 -5.88 48.27 25.82
C ARG A 715 -7.07 47.43 26.36
N GLY A 716 -8.11 47.30 25.54
CA GLY A 716 -9.28 46.45 25.82
C GLY A 716 -8.96 44.95 25.78
N LYS A 717 -9.67 44.18 26.61
CA LYS A 717 -9.57 42.71 26.70
C LYS A 717 -10.73 42.07 25.93
N SER A 718 -10.45 41.05 25.10
CA SER A 718 -11.51 40.16 24.59
C SER A 718 -12.08 39.30 25.72
N LYS A 719 -13.34 38.87 25.60
CA LYS A 719 -14.03 38.02 26.59
C LYS A 719 -14.55 36.74 25.94
N ARG A 720 -14.55 35.65 26.71
CA ARG A 720 -14.91 34.28 26.31
C ARG A 720 -16.41 34.11 26.09
N GLY A 721 -16.75 33.22 25.17
CA GLY A 721 -18.12 32.80 24.87
C GLY A 721 -18.80 32.02 25.99
N VAL A 722 -20.12 31.91 25.89
CA VAL A 722 -21.00 31.19 26.83
C VAL A 722 -21.38 29.84 26.22
N ARG A 723 -21.49 28.79 27.07
CA ARG A 723 -21.91 27.43 26.69
C ARG A 723 -23.18 27.03 27.45
N ILE A 724 -24.20 26.52 26.75
CA ILE A 724 -25.52 26.17 27.29
C ILE A 724 -25.98 24.84 26.68
N GLY A 725 -26.48 23.90 27.50
CA GLY A 725 -27.15 22.65 27.06
C GLY A 725 -26.70 21.38 27.82
N GLY A 726 -27.65 20.47 28.10
CA GLY A 726 -27.49 19.17 28.76
C GLY A 726 -28.80 18.37 28.71
N ASP A 727 -28.75 17.03 28.85
CA ASP A 727 -29.76 16.08 28.34
C ASP A 727 -30.31 15.08 29.40
N GLU A 728 -31.51 14.51 29.16
CA GLU A 728 -32.17 13.46 29.99
C GLU A 728 -32.65 12.26 29.13
N GLY A 729 -31.98 11.09 29.18
CA GLY A 729 -32.41 9.94 28.36
C GLY A 729 -31.73 8.55 28.51
N GLY A 730 -32.01 7.79 29.59
CA GLY A 730 -32.44 6.38 29.36
C GLY A 730 -31.56 5.14 29.62
N SER A 731 -30.21 5.18 29.68
CA SER A 731 -29.33 4.05 30.15
C SER A 731 -29.31 2.74 29.27
N PRO A 732 -28.51 1.66 29.55
CA PRO A 732 -27.60 1.41 30.69
C PRO A 732 -26.19 0.76 30.42
N ARG A 733 -25.16 1.26 31.13
CA ARG A 733 -23.95 0.55 31.64
C ARG A 733 -22.94 0.02 30.59
N ARG A 734 -21.61 0.00 30.80
CA ARG A 734 -20.70 0.10 31.98
C ARG A 734 -19.30 0.54 31.44
N SER A 735 -18.28 1.05 32.14
CA SER A 735 -18.00 1.37 33.57
C SER A 735 -16.78 2.34 33.67
N HIS A 736 -16.62 3.04 34.81
CA HIS A 736 -15.38 3.57 35.46
C HIS A 736 -14.23 4.17 34.59
N GLU A 737 -13.74 5.42 34.75
CA GLU A 737 -14.05 6.62 35.58
C GLU A 737 -13.51 7.89 34.85
N GLY A 738 -13.68 9.16 35.26
CA GLY A 738 -14.21 9.77 36.50
C GLY A 738 -13.11 10.52 37.29
N GLY A 739 -13.31 11.74 37.83
CA GLY A 739 -14.44 12.65 37.69
C GLY A 739 -14.28 13.96 38.49
N ARG A 740 -15.18 14.95 38.27
CA ARG A 740 -15.45 16.13 39.12
C ARG A 740 -16.87 16.67 38.83
N ARG A 741 -17.53 17.30 39.82
CA ARG A 741 -18.97 17.68 39.79
C ARG A 741 -19.22 19.16 40.16
N SER A 742 -20.22 19.77 39.53
CA SER A 742 -21.05 20.89 40.03
C SER A 742 -22.26 21.06 39.10
N PHE A 743 -23.46 20.64 39.48
CA PHE A 743 -24.50 21.42 40.20
C PHE A 743 -25.21 22.49 39.34
N SER A 744 -26.54 22.52 39.42
CA SER A 744 -27.47 23.09 38.43
C SER A 744 -28.48 24.06 39.05
N LEU A 745 -28.75 25.21 38.43
CA LEU A 745 -29.72 26.21 38.95
C LEU A 745 -30.40 27.17 37.93
N ASP A 746 -30.03 27.21 36.64
CA ASP A 746 -30.49 28.29 35.72
C ASP A 746 -31.71 27.97 34.83
N GLU A 747 -32.27 26.75 34.83
CA GLU A 747 -33.34 26.40 33.87
C GLU A 747 -34.68 27.10 34.13
N GLU A 748 -34.99 27.42 35.39
CA GLU A 748 -36.12 28.31 35.71
C GLU A 748 -35.96 29.69 35.06
N ARG A 749 -34.72 30.17 34.90
CA ARG A 749 -34.42 31.51 34.41
C ARG A 749 -34.71 31.64 32.91
N PHE A 750 -34.44 30.59 32.15
CA PHE A 750 -34.86 30.49 30.75
C PHE A 750 -36.39 30.43 30.64
N ARG A 751 -37.08 29.61 31.46
CA ARG A 751 -38.55 29.57 31.48
C ARG A 751 -39.18 30.93 31.84
N ARG A 752 -38.62 31.66 32.82
CA ARG A 752 -39.04 33.03 33.18
C ARG A 752 -38.81 34.02 32.03
N GLY A 753 -37.62 34.01 31.40
CA GLY A 753 -37.31 34.91 30.28
C GLY A 753 -38.13 34.66 29.02
N VAL A 754 -38.42 33.40 28.68
CA VAL A 754 -39.35 33.04 27.59
C VAL A 754 -40.78 33.48 27.91
N HIS A 755 -41.23 33.32 29.17
CA HIS A 755 -42.54 33.80 29.61
C HIS A 755 -42.65 35.34 29.51
N GLU A 756 -41.61 36.08 29.90
CA GLU A 756 -41.53 37.54 29.77
C GLU A 756 -41.55 37.99 28.30
N LEU A 757 -40.84 37.30 27.40
CA LEU A 757 -40.86 37.61 25.96
C LEU A 757 -42.28 37.40 25.36
N ILE A 758 -42.97 36.34 25.78
CA ILE A 758 -44.33 36.00 25.33
C ILE A 758 -45.37 36.98 25.89
N THR A 759 -45.28 37.38 27.15
CA THR A 759 -46.20 38.40 27.70
C THR A 759 -45.98 39.75 27.03
N LYS A 760 -44.73 40.19 26.87
CA LYS A 760 -44.35 41.43 26.16
C LYS A 760 -44.88 41.46 24.71
N ALA A 761 -44.90 40.32 24.03
CA ALA A 761 -45.53 40.17 22.71
C ALA A 761 -47.07 40.25 22.74
N LYS A 762 -47.74 39.68 23.76
CA LYS A 762 -49.20 39.77 23.92
C LYS A 762 -49.69 41.14 24.44
N SER A 763 -48.88 41.87 25.21
CA SER A 763 -49.20 43.20 25.77
C SER A 763 -49.37 44.31 24.74
N GLY A 764 -48.89 44.14 23.49
CA GLY A 764 -49.00 45.14 22.43
C GLY A 764 -50.41 45.43 21.90
N ARG A 765 -51.45 44.75 22.41
CA ARG A 765 -52.85 44.92 22.01
C ARG A 765 -53.82 44.81 23.19
N HIS A 766 -54.16 45.94 23.82
CA HIS A 766 -55.51 46.37 24.24
C HIS A 766 -55.40 47.70 25.02
N GLY A 767 -56.44 48.56 24.98
CA GLY A 767 -56.39 49.89 25.59
C GLY A 767 -57.58 50.21 26.50
N HIS A 768 -57.32 51.05 27.51
CA HIS A 768 -58.28 51.84 28.31
C HIS A 768 -59.53 51.15 28.91
N ARG A 769 -59.54 50.89 30.23
CA ARG A 769 -60.29 51.72 31.23
C ARG A 769 -60.30 51.18 32.69
N LEU A 770 -60.08 52.12 33.63
CA LEU A 770 -60.71 52.30 34.96
C LEU A 770 -60.57 51.24 36.10
N PHE A 771 -59.92 51.70 37.19
CA PHE A 771 -60.16 51.43 38.63
C PHE A 771 -60.65 50.06 39.15
N HIS A 772 -59.80 49.38 39.93
CA HIS A 772 -60.03 49.21 41.38
C HIS A 772 -58.74 48.81 42.14
N SER A 773 -58.80 48.89 43.48
CA SER A 773 -57.70 48.62 44.44
C SER A 773 -57.83 47.22 45.07
N PRO A 774 -56.81 46.66 45.75
CA PRO A 774 -56.57 45.22 45.77
C PRO A 774 -57.28 44.43 46.88
N THR A 775 -57.51 43.15 46.60
CA THR A 775 -57.76 42.07 47.58
C THR A 775 -57.04 40.80 47.12
N ASP A 776 -56.49 40.03 48.06
CA ASP A 776 -55.74 38.80 47.77
C ASP A 776 -56.56 37.73 47.03
N SER A 777 -56.00 37.21 45.93
CA SER A 777 -56.31 35.86 45.44
C SER A 777 -55.15 35.34 44.59
N GLN A 778 -54.76 34.08 44.82
CA GLN A 778 -53.70 33.41 44.08
C GLN A 778 -54.23 32.97 42.71
N SER A 779 -53.98 33.75 41.65
CA SER A 779 -54.27 33.33 40.27
C SER A 779 -53.03 32.72 39.61
N SER A 780 -52.93 31.39 39.60
CA SER A 780 -51.92 30.66 38.84
C SER A 780 -52.06 30.99 37.34
N ALA A 781 -51.12 31.77 36.80
CA ALA A 781 -51.13 32.15 35.38
C ALA A 781 -50.85 30.92 34.50
N VAL A 782 -51.92 30.37 33.93
CA VAL A 782 -51.89 29.18 33.06
C VAL A 782 -50.98 29.43 31.86
N ALA A 783 -50.06 28.50 31.59
CA ALA A 783 -49.24 28.51 30.38
C ALA A 783 -50.14 28.49 29.13
N PRO A 784 -49.75 29.14 28.02
CA PRO A 784 -50.57 29.15 26.81
C PRO A 784 -50.90 27.72 26.37
N PRO A 785 -52.16 27.43 25.97
CA PRO A 785 -52.57 26.07 25.65
C PRO A 785 -51.74 25.53 24.46
N PRO A 786 -51.32 24.25 24.50
CA PRO A 786 -50.53 23.67 23.42
C PRO A 786 -51.33 23.71 22.11
N GLY A 787 -50.78 24.42 21.12
CA GLY A 787 -51.42 24.64 19.81
C GLY A 787 -51.48 26.10 19.34
N GLU A 788 -51.27 27.11 20.19
CA GLU A 788 -51.10 28.49 19.72
C GLU A 788 -49.83 28.63 18.86
N HIS A 789 -49.91 29.31 17.71
CA HIS A 789 -48.75 29.63 16.88
C HIS A 789 -48.04 30.92 17.37
N LEU A 790 -46.70 30.96 17.30
CA LEU A 790 -45.93 32.17 17.52
C LEU A 790 -46.22 33.22 16.43
N PRO A 791 -46.30 34.51 16.77
CA PRO A 791 -46.61 35.56 15.80
C PRO A 791 -45.56 35.67 14.70
N THR A 792 -46.02 35.94 13.47
CA THR A 792 -45.18 36.28 12.33
C THR A 792 -44.51 37.64 12.54
N ILE A 793 -43.21 37.71 12.27
CA ILE A 793 -42.42 38.95 12.35
C ILE A 793 -42.65 39.70 11.03
N THR A 794 -43.37 40.83 11.06
CA THR A 794 -43.77 41.56 9.85
C THR A 794 -42.67 42.43 9.25
N ASP A 795 -41.58 42.68 9.99
CA ASP A 795 -40.41 43.47 9.59
C ASP A 795 -39.12 42.62 9.50
N LEU A 796 -39.26 41.30 9.31
CA LEU A 796 -38.15 40.35 9.27
C LEU A 796 -37.14 40.73 8.18
N THR A 797 -35.86 40.82 8.55
CA THR A 797 -34.79 41.36 7.68
C THR A 797 -34.32 40.32 6.66
N MET A 798 -35.14 40.10 5.62
CA MET A 798 -34.88 39.09 4.58
C MET A 798 -33.60 39.41 3.77
N PRO A 799 -32.57 38.53 3.83
CA PRO A 799 -31.33 38.72 3.09
C PRO A 799 -31.45 38.30 1.62
N LYS A 800 -30.52 38.76 0.78
CA LYS A 800 -30.22 38.11 -0.51
C LYS A 800 -29.46 36.80 -0.21
N PRO A 801 -29.94 35.62 -0.63
CA PRO A 801 -29.16 34.41 -0.54
C PRO A 801 -28.03 34.41 -1.58
N ALA A 802 -26.90 33.83 -1.21
CA ALA A 802 -25.80 33.49 -2.11
C ALA A 802 -25.23 32.14 -1.67
N TYR A 803 -24.58 31.41 -2.58
CA TYR A 803 -24.12 30.04 -2.32
C TYR A 803 -22.63 29.84 -2.64
N PHE A 804 -21.94 29.02 -1.86
CA PHE A 804 -20.62 28.52 -2.24
C PHE A 804 -20.43 27.04 -1.92
N MET A 805 -19.62 26.36 -2.73
CA MET A 805 -19.40 24.92 -2.64
C MET A 805 -17.92 24.63 -2.90
N ILE A 806 -17.27 23.89 -2.00
CA ILE A 806 -15.87 23.47 -2.12
C ILE A 806 -15.84 21.95 -2.30
N SER A 807 -15.17 21.47 -3.35
CA SER A 807 -15.12 20.05 -3.74
C SER A 807 -16.50 19.35 -3.78
N PRO A 808 -17.52 19.92 -4.45
CA PRO A 808 -18.89 19.38 -4.41
C PRO A 808 -18.99 17.97 -5.00
N LEU A 809 -19.51 17.02 -4.22
CA LEU A 809 -19.77 15.66 -4.69
C LEU A 809 -20.86 15.69 -5.78
N GLN A 810 -20.60 15.06 -6.94
CA GLN A 810 -21.51 15.04 -8.09
C GLN A 810 -21.56 13.67 -8.79
N GLY A 811 -22.73 13.29 -9.29
CA GLY A 811 -22.95 12.04 -10.02
C GLY A 811 -22.92 10.79 -9.12
N LEU A 812 -22.39 9.68 -9.62
CA LEU A 812 -22.45 8.35 -8.95
C LEU A 812 -21.97 8.33 -7.49
N VAL A 813 -21.09 9.24 -7.07
CA VAL A 813 -20.66 9.33 -5.66
C VAL A 813 -21.74 9.90 -4.75
N THR A 814 -22.62 10.80 -5.22
CA THR A 814 -23.81 11.18 -4.45
C THR A 814 -24.76 10.00 -4.34
N HIS A 815 -24.96 9.23 -5.42
CA HIS A 815 -25.81 8.03 -5.42
C HIS A 815 -25.26 6.90 -4.53
N LEU A 816 -23.94 6.80 -4.33
CA LEU A 816 -23.34 5.87 -3.37
C LEU A 816 -23.46 6.38 -1.93
N ALA A 817 -23.17 7.67 -1.69
CA ALA A 817 -23.35 8.30 -0.37
C ALA A 817 -24.81 8.33 0.10
N THR A 818 -25.78 8.35 -0.83
CA THR A 818 -27.23 8.36 -0.51
C THR A 818 -28.00 7.15 -1.05
N MET A 819 -27.32 6.03 -1.36
CA MET A 819 -27.88 4.74 -1.81
C MET A 819 -29.08 4.81 -2.80
N SER A 820 -29.04 5.74 -3.78
CA SER A 820 -30.16 5.99 -4.70
C SER A 820 -29.98 5.23 -6.02
N LEU A 821 -30.70 4.11 -6.16
CA LEU A 821 -30.48 3.07 -7.18
C LEU A 821 -31.03 3.35 -8.59
N VAL A 822 -31.49 4.57 -8.91
CA VAL A 822 -32.12 4.88 -10.21
C VAL A 822 -31.28 5.86 -11.04
N PRO A 823 -30.84 5.49 -12.26
CA PRO A 823 -30.14 6.41 -13.17
C PRO A 823 -31.04 7.56 -13.64
N THR A 824 -30.52 8.80 -13.55
CA THR A 824 -31.27 10.03 -13.86
C THR A 824 -31.79 10.09 -15.31
N ALA A 825 -31.22 9.31 -16.23
CA ALA A 825 -31.65 9.22 -17.62
C ALA A 825 -32.98 8.46 -17.84
N LEU A 826 -33.46 7.70 -16.85
CA LEU A 826 -34.71 6.93 -16.93
C LEU A 826 -35.89 7.61 -16.24
N VAL A 827 -35.65 8.68 -15.47
CA VAL A 827 -36.67 9.37 -14.67
C VAL A 827 -37.27 10.53 -15.48
N LYS A 828 -38.41 10.27 -16.13
CA LYS A 828 -39.03 11.21 -17.08
C LYS A 828 -39.59 12.50 -16.46
N ASN A 829 -39.88 12.50 -15.14
CA ASN A 829 -40.24 13.66 -14.34
C ASN A 829 -39.27 13.78 -13.15
N ARG A 830 -38.41 14.81 -13.12
CA ARG A 830 -37.59 15.11 -11.92
C ARG A 830 -38.49 15.63 -10.79
N ASP A 831 -38.11 15.41 -9.54
CA ASP A 831 -38.83 15.93 -8.39
C ASP A 831 -38.83 17.49 -8.41
N PRO A 832 -39.98 18.16 -8.23
CA PRO A 832 -40.04 19.63 -8.14
C PRO A 832 -39.08 20.23 -7.10
N HIS A 833 -38.80 19.54 -5.99
CA HIS A 833 -37.83 19.99 -4.99
C HIS A 833 -36.39 19.96 -5.52
N ASP A 834 -36.02 18.96 -6.31
CA ASP A 834 -34.69 18.87 -6.93
C ASP A 834 -34.51 19.90 -8.06
N VAL A 835 -35.58 20.17 -8.80
CA VAL A 835 -35.59 21.25 -9.81
C VAL A 835 -35.40 22.61 -9.12
N ALA A 836 -36.18 22.90 -8.06
CA ALA A 836 -36.03 24.14 -7.30
C ALA A 836 -34.65 24.28 -6.62
N ALA A 837 -34.06 23.18 -6.17
CA ALA A 837 -32.72 23.14 -5.60
C ALA A 837 -31.61 23.36 -6.66
N GLU A 838 -31.80 22.94 -7.91
CA GLU A 838 -30.89 23.27 -9.01
C GLU A 838 -31.07 24.73 -9.47
N GLU A 839 -32.30 25.22 -9.60
CA GLU A 839 -32.61 26.57 -10.09
C GLU A 839 -32.17 27.70 -9.16
N LYS A 840 -32.26 27.53 -7.84
CA LYS A 840 -31.74 28.52 -6.88
C LYS A 840 -30.22 28.74 -6.97
N LEU A 841 -29.45 27.81 -7.52
CA LEU A 841 -28.01 27.97 -7.76
C LEU A 841 -27.71 28.77 -9.05
N ILE A 842 -28.66 28.80 -9.99
CA ILE A 842 -28.57 29.54 -11.25
C ILE A 842 -29.00 30.99 -11.03
N TRP A 843 -30.13 31.21 -10.35
CA TRP A 843 -30.71 32.55 -10.19
C TRP A 843 -30.14 33.38 -9.02
N ASN A 844 -29.33 32.77 -8.15
CA ASN A 844 -28.62 33.48 -7.09
C ASN A 844 -27.09 33.35 -7.29
N PRO A 845 -26.30 34.36 -6.88
CA PRO A 845 -24.84 34.31 -6.99
C PRO A 845 -24.27 33.04 -6.33
N THR A 846 -23.58 32.23 -7.11
CA THR A 846 -23.09 30.90 -6.68
C THR A 846 -21.67 30.65 -7.18
N LEU A 847 -20.78 30.20 -6.28
CA LEU A 847 -19.42 29.76 -6.61
C LEU A 847 -19.22 28.27 -6.30
N ALA A 848 -18.79 27.48 -7.28
CA ALA A 848 -18.28 26.13 -7.06
C ALA A 848 -16.76 26.09 -7.29
N VAL A 849 -15.98 25.79 -6.25
CA VAL A 849 -14.51 25.67 -6.31
C VAL A 849 -14.13 24.19 -6.22
N TYR A 850 -13.28 23.71 -7.14
CA TYR A 850 -12.88 22.31 -7.20
C TYR A 850 -11.49 22.13 -7.83
N GLY A 851 -10.88 20.97 -7.61
CA GLY A 851 -9.58 20.61 -8.19
C GLY A 851 -9.69 19.80 -9.47
N ASP A 852 -8.65 19.87 -10.31
CA ASP A 852 -8.50 19.01 -11.49
C ASP A 852 -8.05 17.56 -11.13
N THR A 853 -7.36 17.40 -10.00
CA THR A 853 -6.91 16.12 -9.43
C THR A 853 -7.79 15.58 -8.29
N ASP A 854 -9.08 15.94 -8.25
CA ASP A 854 -10.04 15.41 -7.27
C ASP A 854 -10.27 13.89 -7.47
N VAL A 855 -9.83 13.10 -6.49
CA VAL A 855 -9.89 11.62 -6.49
C VAL A 855 -11.33 11.08 -6.34
N PHE A 856 -12.23 11.84 -5.72
CA PHE A 856 -13.62 11.42 -5.49
C PHE A 856 -14.54 11.81 -6.66
N VAL A 857 -14.28 12.95 -7.31
CA VAL A 857 -15.10 13.40 -8.45
C VAL A 857 -14.22 13.81 -9.63
N ALA A 858 -14.06 12.88 -10.58
CA ALA A 858 -13.30 13.09 -11.80
C ALA A 858 -13.67 14.42 -12.49
N ALA A 859 -12.68 15.32 -12.64
CA ALA A 859 -12.89 16.74 -12.95
C ALA A 859 -13.72 17.01 -14.21
N HIS A 860 -13.71 16.13 -15.22
CA HIS A 860 -14.56 16.26 -16.41
C HIS A 860 -16.06 16.34 -16.06
N ARG A 861 -16.51 15.70 -14.97
CA ARG A 861 -17.90 15.77 -14.49
C ARG A 861 -18.21 17.11 -13.84
N LEU A 862 -17.25 17.68 -13.10
CA LEU A 862 -17.39 19.00 -12.48
C LEU A 862 -17.35 20.11 -13.53
N ARG A 863 -16.48 20.00 -14.54
CA ARG A 863 -16.51 20.87 -15.75
C ARG A 863 -17.87 20.82 -16.44
N ALA A 864 -18.39 19.62 -16.73
CA ALA A 864 -19.69 19.47 -17.39
C ALA A 864 -20.87 19.98 -16.54
N TRP A 865 -20.87 19.73 -15.23
CA TRP A 865 -21.89 20.21 -14.30
C TRP A 865 -21.86 21.73 -14.13
N THR A 866 -20.67 22.33 -13.99
CA THR A 866 -20.53 23.78 -13.83
C THR A 866 -20.84 24.54 -15.11
N ALA A 867 -20.50 24.00 -16.30
CA ALA A 867 -20.95 24.52 -17.59
C ALA A 867 -22.50 24.49 -17.70
N LYS A 868 -23.12 23.33 -17.42
CA LYS A 868 -24.60 23.15 -17.46
C LYS A 868 -25.39 24.15 -16.59
N LEU A 869 -24.78 24.70 -15.54
CA LEU A 869 -25.37 25.72 -14.68
C LEU A 869 -24.93 27.15 -15.03
N GLY A 870 -23.67 27.35 -15.45
CA GLY A 870 -23.12 28.66 -15.82
C GLY A 870 -23.58 29.16 -17.20
N ASP A 871 -23.72 28.28 -18.19
CA ASP A 871 -24.05 28.62 -19.58
C ASP A 871 -25.52 29.06 -19.78
N LYS A 872 -26.33 29.03 -18.72
CA LYS A 872 -27.71 29.53 -18.77
C LYS A 872 -27.74 31.07 -18.85
N PRO A 873 -28.53 31.67 -19.73
CA PRO A 873 -28.56 33.13 -19.90
C PRO A 873 -29.02 33.82 -18.60
N GLY A 874 -28.17 34.70 -18.07
CA GLY A 874 -28.41 35.39 -16.80
C GLY A 874 -28.03 34.59 -15.54
N SER A 875 -27.32 33.47 -15.66
CA SER A 875 -26.85 32.69 -14.51
C SER A 875 -25.87 33.46 -13.62
N GLY A 876 -26.12 33.42 -12.31
CA GLY A 876 -25.19 33.82 -11.27
C GLY A 876 -24.21 32.72 -10.85
N PHE A 877 -24.27 31.55 -11.49
CA PHE A 877 -23.42 30.40 -11.20
C PHE A 877 -22.04 30.50 -11.88
N ARG A 878 -20.96 30.30 -11.12
CA ARG A 878 -19.59 30.22 -11.65
C ARG A 878 -18.85 29.00 -11.08
N GLY A 879 -18.27 28.20 -11.95
CA GLY A 879 -17.25 27.21 -11.59
C GLY A 879 -15.85 27.86 -11.57
N ARG A 880 -15.02 27.48 -10.61
CA ARG A 880 -13.59 27.78 -10.59
C ARG A 880 -12.80 26.51 -10.29
N GLU A 881 -12.15 26.01 -11.33
CA GLU A 881 -11.17 24.94 -11.22
C GLU A 881 -9.84 25.51 -10.70
N ILE A 882 -9.13 24.71 -9.90
CA ILE A 882 -7.77 25.01 -9.42
C ILE A 882 -6.88 23.82 -9.82
N THR A 883 -5.81 24.13 -10.54
CA THR A 883 -4.83 23.13 -11.01
C THR A 883 -4.04 22.52 -9.86
N THR A 884 -3.67 21.25 -10.00
CA THR A 884 -2.95 20.42 -9.02
C THR A 884 -3.61 20.34 -7.64
N ALA A 885 -4.92 20.62 -7.54
CA ALA A 885 -5.65 20.52 -6.27
C ALA A 885 -6.33 19.15 -6.15
N GLY A 886 -6.10 18.47 -5.04
CA GLY A 886 -6.83 17.28 -4.64
C GLY A 886 -8.11 17.64 -3.89
N HIS A 887 -8.91 16.64 -3.56
CA HIS A 887 -10.18 16.84 -2.84
C HIS A 887 -9.99 17.53 -1.48
N PHE A 888 -8.85 17.25 -0.82
CA PHE A 888 -8.52 17.68 0.54
C PHE A 888 -7.73 19.00 0.63
N TRP A 889 -7.38 19.62 -0.50
CA TRP A 889 -6.62 20.89 -0.55
C TRP A 889 -5.28 20.84 0.23
N ALA A 890 -4.58 19.71 0.17
CA ALA A 890 -3.36 19.45 0.92
C ALA A 890 -2.07 19.78 0.14
N GLU A 891 -2.21 20.07 -1.16
CA GLU A 891 -1.11 20.33 -2.09
C GLU A 891 -0.54 21.75 -1.92
N GLU A 892 0.69 21.97 -2.37
CA GLU A 892 1.39 23.25 -2.14
C GLU A 892 0.69 24.43 -2.85
N GLY A 893 0.32 25.46 -2.10
CA GLY A 893 -0.32 26.69 -2.60
C GLY A 893 -1.79 26.59 -3.02
N VAL A 894 -2.37 25.39 -3.18
CA VAL A 894 -3.78 25.27 -3.63
C VAL A 894 -4.78 25.75 -2.59
N LEU A 895 -4.46 25.55 -1.30
CA LEU A 895 -5.30 25.95 -0.17
C LEU A 895 -5.46 27.48 -0.07
N ASP A 896 -4.37 28.24 -0.27
CA ASP A 896 -4.42 29.69 -0.36
C ASP A 896 -5.16 30.16 -1.62
N THR A 897 -4.96 29.48 -2.76
CA THR A 897 -5.68 29.78 -4.02
C THR A 897 -7.21 29.60 -3.88
N MET A 898 -7.65 28.57 -3.15
CA MET A 898 -9.05 28.32 -2.82
C MET A 898 -9.61 29.38 -1.86
N LYS A 899 -8.88 29.67 -0.78
CA LYS A 899 -9.20 30.70 0.22
C LYS A 899 -9.33 32.10 -0.41
N ASP A 900 -8.50 32.44 -1.40
CA ASP A 900 -8.61 33.71 -2.12
C ASP A 900 -9.69 33.69 -3.19
N ALA A 901 -10.05 32.54 -3.78
CA ALA A 901 -11.25 32.41 -4.60
C ALA A 901 -12.53 32.69 -3.80
N VAL A 902 -12.70 32.07 -2.64
CA VAL A 902 -13.86 32.27 -1.76
C VAL A 902 -13.85 33.68 -1.16
N GLY A 903 -12.69 34.18 -0.75
CA GLY A 903 -12.53 35.54 -0.22
C GLY A 903 -12.83 36.63 -1.25
N GLY A 904 -12.40 36.45 -2.50
CA GLY A 904 -12.69 37.37 -3.60
C GLY A 904 -14.19 37.41 -3.95
N PHE A 905 -14.83 36.24 -4.02
CA PHE A 905 -16.28 36.14 -4.24
C PHE A 905 -17.08 36.79 -3.12
N ALA A 906 -16.74 36.54 -1.86
CA ALA A 906 -17.40 37.17 -0.72
C ALA A 906 -17.28 38.71 -0.76
N GLU A 907 -16.14 39.25 -1.19
CA GLU A 907 -15.96 40.70 -1.35
C GLU A 907 -16.75 41.28 -2.53
N GLU A 908 -16.80 40.58 -3.67
CA GLU A 908 -17.63 40.94 -4.82
C GLU A 908 -19.12 41.01 -4.46
N LEU A 909 -19.61 40.06 -3.65
CA LEU A 909 -20.96 40.11 -3.11
C LEU A 909 -21.19 41.38 -2.27
N LEU A 910 -20.28 41.70 -1.34
CA LEU A 910 -20.37 42.91 -0.52
C LEU A 910 -20.37 44.20 -1.36
N ARG A 911 -19.57 44.27 -2.44
CA ARG A 911 -19.61 45.38 -3.40
C ARG A 911 -20.97 45.46 -4.11
N SER A 912 -21.48 44.35 -4.63
CA SER A 912 -22.81 44.28 -5.28
C SER A 912 -24.00 44.61 -4.36
N ALA A 913 -23.83 44.47 -3.04
CA ALA A 913 -24.82 44.88 -2.04
C ALA A 913 -24.67 46.36 -1.63
N SER A 914 -23.45 46.89 -1.62
CA SER A 914 -23.16 48.29 -1.25
C SER A 914 -23.37 49.29 -2.39
N GLY A 915 -23.59 48.82 -3.63
CA GLY A 915 -24.04 49.66 -4.74
C GLY A 915 -22.95 50.54 -5.36
N ALA A 916 -21.70 50.06 -5.32
CA ALA A 916 -20.50 50.69 -5.85
C ALA A 916 -19.78 49.74 -6.83
#